data_AF-A0AAW4XDD8-F1
#
_entry.id   AF-A0AAW4XDD8-F1
#
_cell.length_a   1.000
_cell.length_b   1.000
_cell.length_c   1.000
_cell.angle_alpha   90.00
_cell.angle_beta   90.00
_cell.angle_gamma   90.00
#
_symmetry.space_group_name_H-M   'P 1'
#
loop_
_entity.id
_entity.type
_entity.pdbx_description
1 polymer ?
#
loop_
_entity_poly.entity_id
_entity_poly.type
_entity_poly.pdbx_seq_one_letter_code
_entity_poly.pdbx_strand_id
1 'polypeptide(L)'
;MLLSKDAIADVLEVLRPGDFYRPAHQAVYDAILDLYSRGEPADPVTVSAELDRRGELKRLGGAAYLVTLTQTVPTAANAGYYAEIVAEKAVLRRLVEAGTRIVQYGYAGADGQDVAEIVDRAQAEVFEVAERRTTEDFVPLEELLQPTMDEIDSIASRGGISLGVPTGFAELDELTNGLHAGQMIIVAARPGVGKALALDTPLPTPTGWTTMGEVGVGDELLGADGRPTRVLAATEVMHGRPCFDVVFSDGTVIVADEQHQWRTGDGAIRTTGELAASADAGHTVANTEALSFPAAELPVSPFTLGAWLGGPSSDPELHMRIDGEGGFTSALVALGAHIPAEYQRASEPQRRELLAGLLDAGGEIDDDGTIRFVGSSERLAQGVAELLSGLGYAPVLDGTEISFFADDDVFVLPSKAVRHKECRAAASRERRIVAVRPVPSVPVRCVEVDGDHMYLAGRAMVPTHNSTLSMDFMRSCSIKHGMASVIFSLEMGKTEIVMRLLSAEAKIKLGDMRSGRMTDDDWTRLARRMSEISEAPLFIDDSPNLTMMEIRAKARRLKQKHDIRLIVIDYLQLMSSGKKVESRQQEVSEFSRSLKLLAKELEVPVVAVCQLNRGPEQRTDKRPQVSDLRESGCLPASTRIMRADTGAEVTLGELLESGEQPLVWSLDERMRMVVRPMVKVFPSGRKEVFRLELASGRRVEATANHPFLTIDGWMPLGELVAGERVAVPRAVPAPLDVIPASDDEVAALADTAVAGRLIPTRAFSLPKEQVAELVCHIWEDSGEVAWDAGAARAVVRYRSADRRLADDLARLLLRIGVFARITDAGESWDLTVTGAENQAVFLHDVGKHGTAAQWVLAQLGPKLVKHSPDTVTPEIEAELGELLAVEQLAPIGPVASAIPRNTEGARSRLARVADVLDTADIDMVATNNVFWDEIVSVTSLGEQDVYDGTVPGTHNFVADGIAVHNSLEQDADMVILLHRPDAFERDDPRGGEADLIVGKHRNGPTATITVAHQLHLSRFVDMARG
;
A
#
# COMPACT_ATOMS: atom_id res chain seq x y z
N MET A 1 -5.41 -21.82 -46.43
CA MET A 1 -6.12 -20.52 -46.37
C MET A 1 -6.84 -20.18 -47.67
N LEU A 2 -6.22 -19.58 -48.70
CA LEU A 2 -6.97 -19.15 -49.93
C LEU A 2 -7.59 -20.29 -50.77
N LEU A 3 -7.15 -21.54 -50.57
CA LEU A 3 -7.61 -22.73 -51.31
C LEU A 3 -8.58 -23.62 -50.52
N SER A 4 -8.61 -23.48 -49.19
CA SER A 4 -9.41 -24.33 -48.30
C SER A 4 -9.66 -23.60 -46.98
N LYS A 5 -10.92 -23.66 -46.53
CA LYS A 5 -11.40 -23.09 -45.27
C LYS A 5 -10.86 -23.85 -44.06
N ASP A 6 -10.71 -25.17 -44.15
CA ASP A 6 -10.19 -26.00 -43.04
C ASP A 6 -8.73 -25.59 -42.73
N ALA A 7 -7.96 -25.30 -43.77
CA ALA A 7 -6.60 -24.78 -43.65
C ALA A 7 -6.52 -23.33 -43.13
N ILE A 8 -7.63 -22.67 -42.80
CA ILE A 8 -7.67 -21.40 -42.05
C ILE A 8 -7.72 -21.71 -40.55
N ALA A 9 -8.56 -22.66 -40.14
CA ALA A 9 -8.67 -23.09 -38.74
C ALA A 9 -7.32 -23.63 -38.23
N ASP A 10 -6.68 -24.54 -38.97
CA ASP A 10 -5.38 -25.12 -38.61
C ASP A 10 -4.26 -24.06 -38.44
N VAL A 11 -4.37 -22.92 -39.13
CA VAL A 11 -3.36 -21.85 -39.11
C VAL A 11 -3.69 -20.79 -38.07
N LEU A 12 -4.98 -20.53 -37.80
CA LEU A 12 -5.47 -19.60 -36.78
C LEU A 12 -5.02 -20.00 -35.37
N GLU A 13 -4.99 -21.30 -35.08
CA GLU A 13 -4.53 -21.82 -33.79
C GLU A 13 -3.04 -21.53 -33.53
N VAL A 14 -2.24 -21.38 -34.59
CA VAL A 14 -0.77 -21.34 -34.51
C VAL A 14 -0.18 -19.95 -34.76
N LEU A 15 -0.79 -19.13 -35.62
CA LEU A 15 -0.24 -17.84 -36.05
C LEU A 15 -1.09 -16.63 -35.66
N ARG A 16 -0.43 -15.49 -35.56
CA ARG A 16 -1.01 -14.15 -35.47
C ARG A 16 -0.49 -13.28 -36.63
N PRO A 17 -1.18 -12.17 -36.97
CA PRO A 17 -0.75 -11.29 -38.06
C PRO A 17 0.70 -10.81 -37.92
N GLY A 18 1.12 -10.45 -36.71
CA GLY A 18 2.51 -10.01 -36.43
C GLY A 18 3.59 -11.08 -36.63
N ASP A 19 3.23 -12.36 -36.75
CA ASP A 19 4.20 -13.45 -36.93
C ASP A 19 4.76 -13.52 -38.36
N PHE A 20 4.08 -12.91 -39.34
CA PHE A 20 4.60 -12.85 -40.70
C PHE A 20 5.68 -11.77 -40.84
N TYR A 21 6.85 -12.14 -41.35
CA TYR A 21 7.97 -11.22 -41.56
C TYR A 21 7.69 -10.13 -42.62
N ARG A 22 6.89 -10.45 -43.64
CA ARG A 22 6.57 -9.51 -44.72
C ARG A 22 5.25 -8.80 -44.41
N PRO A 23 5.21 -7.46 -44.37
CA PRO A 23 3.97 -6.70 -44.18
C PRO A 23 2.88 -7.08 -45.17
N ALA A 24 3.27 -7.46 -46.39
CA ALA A 24 2.35 -7.93 -47.40
C ALA A 24 1.58 -9.21 -47.01
N HIS A 25 2.23 -10.12 -46.29
CA HIS A 25 1.59 -11.35 -45.81
C HIS A 25 0.75 -11.09 -44.56
N GLN A 26 1.13 -10.12 -43.72
CA GLN A 26 0.34 -9.67 -42.57
C GLN A 26 -1.02 -9.16 -43.05
N ALA A 27 -1.02 -8.19 -43.97
CA ALA A 27 -2.24 -7.62 -44.56
C ALA A 27 -3.15 -8.68 -45.22
N VAL A 28 -2.56 -9.62 -45.98
CA VAL A 28 -3.31 -10.72 -46.58
C VAL A 28 -3.92 -11.63 -45.52
N TYR A 29 -3.19 -11.94 -44.45
CA TYR A 29 -3.70 -12.75 -43.34
C TYR A 29 -4.80 -12.03 -42.56
N ASP A 30 -4.64 -10.74 -42.26
CA ASP A 30 -5.67 -9.91 -41.61
C ASP A 30 -6.96 -9.83 -42.43
N ALA A 31 -6.86 -9.74 -43.75
CA ALA A 31 -8.03 -9.78 -44.63
C ALA A 31 -8.71 -11.16 -44.64
N ILE A 32 -7.93 -12.24 -44.57
CA ILE A 32 -8.46 -13.62 -44.46
C ILE A 32 -9.19 -13.81 -43.12
N LEU A 33 -8.61 -13.33 -42.00
CA LEU A 33 -9.21 -13.44 -40.67
C LEU A 33 -10.53 -12.68 -40.57
N ASP A 34 -10.58 -11.47 -41.09
CA ASP A 34 -11.79 -10.65 -41.07
C ASP A 34 -12.92 -11.25 -41.92
N LEU A 35 -12.62 -11.77 -43.11
CA LEU A 35 -13.61 -12.50 -43.91
C LEU A 35 -14.08 -13.77 -43.20
N TYR A 36 -13.15 -14.51 -42.57
CA TYR A 36 -13.47 -15.71 -41.82
C TYR A 36 -14.37 -15.42 -40.60
N SER A 37 -14.13 -14.31 -39.88
CA SER A 37 -14.93 -13.87 -38.73
C SER A 37 -16.37 -13.51 -39.13
N ARG A 38 -16.56 -12.99 -40.35
CA ARG A 38 -17.87 -12.68 -40.94
C ARG A 38 -18.56 -13.90 -41.56
N GLY A 39 -17.93 -15.07 -41.51
CA GLY A 39 -18.42 -16.31 -42.13
C GLY A 39 -18.33 -16.31 -43.67
N GLU A 40 -17.64 -15.34 -44.26
CA GLU A 40 -17.45 -15.23 -45.71
C GLU A 40 -16.29 -16.14 -46.18
N PRO A 41 -16.37 -16.73 -47.39
CA PRO A 41 -15.28 -17.55 -47.91
C PRO A 41 -14.07 -16.67 -48.22
N ALA A 42 -12.89 -17.04 -47.71
CA ALA A 42 -11.64 -16.33 -47.97
C ALA A 42 -10.92 -16.95 -49.18
N ASP A 43 -11.34 -16.56 -50.38
CA ASP A 43 -10.74 -16.93 -51.67
C ASP A 43 -9.98 -15.74 -52.29
N PRO A 44 -9.21 -15.91 -53.38
CA PRO A 44 -8.45 -14.81 -53.98
C PRO A 44 -9.29 -13.62 -54.45
N VAL A 45 -10.59 -13.80 -54.74
CA VAL A 45 -11.48 -12.75 -55.23
C VAL A 45 -12.00 -11.90 -54.07
N THR A 46 -12.52 -12.56 -53.05
CA THR A 46 -13.04 -11.96 -51.81
C THR A 46 -11.93 -11.26 -51.02
N VAL A 47 -10.77 -11.90 -50.88
CA VAL A 47 -9.60 -11.29 -50.22
C VAL A 47 -9.08 -10.10 -51.02
N SER A 48 -9.10 -10.16 -52.36
CA SER A 48 -8.73 -9.00 -53.19
C SER A 48 -9.71 -7.84 -52.99
N ALA A 49 -11.01 -8.11 -52.90
CA ALA A 49 -12.03 -7.08 -52.69
C ALA A 49 -11.90 -6.43 -51.30
N GLU A 50 -11.62 -7.22 -50.28
CA GLU A 50 -11.39 -6.71 -48.92
C GLU A 50 -10.11 -5.87 -48.84
N LEU A 51 -9.02 -6.32 -49.46
CA LEU A 51 -7.77 -5.54 -49.53
C LEU A 51 -7.89 -4.24 -50.34
N ASP A 52 -8.76 -4.21 -51.36
CA ASP A 52 -9.03 -2.99 -52.12
C ASP A 52 -9.87 -1.99 -51.30
N ARG A 53 -10.86 -2.50 -50.55
CA ARG A 53 -11.65 -1.71 -49.60
C ARG A 53 -10.77 -1.05 -48.53
N ARG A 54 -9.73 -1.75 -48.07
CA ARG A 54 -8.73 -1.23 -47.13
C ARG A 54 -7.68 -0.32 -47.77
N GLY A 55 -7.67 -0.18 -49.10
CA GLY A 55 -6.70 0.62 -49.83
C GLY A 55 -5.29 0.01 -49.91
N GLU A 56 -5.14 -1.28 -49.58
CA GLU A 56 -3.85 -1.97 -49.46
C GLU A 56 -3.50 -2.79 -50.70
N LEU A 57 -4.49 -3.17 -51.52
CA LEU A 57 -4.32 -4.06 -52.69
C LEU A 57 -3.22 -3.60 -53.67
N LYS A 58 -3.15 -2.28 -53.94
CA LYS A 58 -2.13 -1.71 -54.83
C LYS A 58 -0.71 -1.85 -54.27
N ARG A 59 -0.54 -1.73 -52.95
CA ARG A 59 0.77 -1.87 -52.27
C ARG A 59 1.25 -3.32 -52.29
N LEU A 60 0.33 -4.27 -52.42
CA LEU A 60 0.58 -5.72 -52.42
C LEU A 60 0.91 -6.30 -53.81
N GLY A 61 0.90 -5.48 -54.88
CA GLY A 61 1.11 -5.95 -56.25
C GLY A 61 -0.18 -6.36 -56.99
N GLY A 62 -1.35 -6.01 -56.45
CA GLY A 62 -2.64 -6.25 -57.07
C GLY A 62 -3.14 -7.69 -56.96
N ALA A 63 -4.31 -7.98 -57.53
CA ALA A 63 -4.96 -9.29 -57.47
C ALA A 63 -4.08 -10.45 -58.02
N ALA A 64 -3.17 -10.14 -58.95
CA ALA A 64 -2.23 -11.13 -59.50
C ALA A 64 -1.28 -11.73 -58.44
N TYR A 65 -0.99 -10.98 -57.37
CA TYR A 65 -0.16 -11.47 -56.27
C TYR A 65 -0.85 -12.59 -55.48
N LEU A 66 -2.15 -12.45 -55.20
CA LEU A 66 -2.94 -13.49 -54.52
C LEU A 66 -3.02 -14.78 -55.35
N VAL A 67 -3.17 -14.65 -56.67
CA VAL A 67 -3.12 -15.80 -57.59
C VAL A 67 -1.76 -16.49 -57.54
N THR A 68 -0.67 -15.72 -57.49
CA THR A 68 0.68 -16.28 -57.37
C THR A 68 0.85 -17.06 -56.05
N LEU A 69 0.31 -16.56 -54.94
CA LEU A 69 0.31 -17.27 -53.66
C LEU A 69 -0.42 -18.61 -53.74
N THR A 70 -1.56 -18.67 -54.43
CA THR A 70 -2.28 -19.95 -54.63
C THR A 70 -1.52 -20.96 -55.47
N GLN A 71 -0.69 -20.51 -56.40
CA GLN A 71 0.11 -21.39 -57.27
C GLN A 71 1.42 -21.87 -56.63
N THR A 72 1.85 -21.21 -55.55
CA THR A 72 3.12 -21.52 -54.87
C THR A 72 3.01 -22.71 -53.91
N VAL A 73 1.79 -23.02 -53.44
CA VAL A 73 1.55 -24.07 -52.45
C VAL A 73 1.17 -25.40 -53.14
N PRO A 74 1.91 -26.51 -52.93
CA PRO A 74 1.58 -27.80 -53.53
C PRO A 74 0.29 -28.44 -53.03
N THR A 75 -0.04 -28.26 -51.75
CA THR A 75 -1.27 -28.77 -51.12
C THR A 75 -1.66 -27.95 -49.90
N ALA A 76 -2.97 -27.72 -49.71
CA ALA A 76 -3.50 -27.03 -48.55
C ALA A 76 -3.43 -27.87 -47.26
N ALA A 77 -3.27 -29.20 -47.36
CA ALA A 77 -3.24 -30.11 -46.22
C ALA A 77 -2.02 -29.92 -45.30
N ASN A 78 -0.95 -29.29 -45.79
CA ASN A 78 0.28 -29.05 -45.01
C ASN A 78 0.29 -27.65 -44.37
N ALA A 79 -0.85 -26.95 -44.32
CA ALA A 79 -0.91 -25.58 -43.84
C ALA A 79 -0.47 -25.44 -42.38
N GLY A 80 -0.89 -26.36 -41.49
CA GLY A 80 -0.46 -26.39 -40.08
C GLY A 80 1.06 -26.55 -39.93
N TYR A 81 1.69 -27.46 -40.69
CA TYR A 81 3.15 -27.63 -40.70
C TYR A 81 3.90 -26.37 -41.13
N TYR A 82 3.42 -25.66 -42.16
CA TYR A 82 4.03 -24.39 -42.57
C TYR A 82 3.78 -23.27 -41.55
N ALA A 83 2.65 -23.29 -40.85
CA ALA A 83 2.32 -22.34 -39.79
C ALA A 83 3.30 -22.47 -38.62
N GLU A 84 3.63 -23.70 -38.20
CA GLU A 84 4.64 -23.97 -37.16
C GLU A 84 6.01 -23.39 -37.53
N ILE A 85 6.45 -23.53 -38.78
CA ILE A 85 7.72 -22.97 -39.26
C ILE A 85 7.71 -21.43 -39.13
N VAL A 86 6.62 -20.78 -39.53
CA VAL A 86 6.50 -19.32 -39.43
C VAL A 86 6.50 -18.88 -37.95
N ALA A 87 5.79 -19.60 -37.08
CA ALA A 87 5.74 -19.33 -35.65
C ALA A 87 7.13 -19.46 -34.99
N GLU A 88 7.86 -20.52 -35.31
CA GLU A 88 9.23 -20.74 -34.81
C GLU A 88 10.14 -19.57 -35.23
N LYS A 89 10.07 -19.13 -36.49
CA LYS A 89 10.86 -17.98 -36.96
C LYS A 89 10.39 -16.65 -36.37
N ALA A 90 9.13 -16.50 -35.97
CA ALA A 90 8.65 -15.32 -35.28
C ALA A 90 9.19 -15.23 -33.84
N VAL A 91 9.20 -16.35 -33.11
CA VAL A 91 9.80 -16.43 -31.77
C VAL A 91 11.29 -16.09 -31.81
N LEU A 92 12.04 -16.64 -32.78
CA LEU A 92 13.46 -16.31 -32.95
C LEU A 92 13.69 -14.82 -33.23
N ARG A 93 12.81 -14.14 -33.97
CA ARG A 93 12.92 -12.69 -34.20
C ARG A 93 12.66 -11.89 -32.92
N ARG A 94 11.60 -12.23 -32.17
CA ARG A 94 11.31 -11.59 -30.88
C ARG A 94 12.47 -11.75 -29.89
N LEU A 95 13.12 -12.92 -29.87
CA LEU A 95 14.31 -13.15 -29.06
C LEU A 95 15.48 -12.23 -29.44
N VAL A 96 15.70 -12.01 -30.74
CA VAL A 96 16.74 -11.09 -31.23
C VAL A 96 16.41 -9.64 -30.87
N GLU A 97 15.14 -9.24 -30.97
CA GLU A 97 14.67 -7.90 -30.59
C GLU A 97 14.80 -7.65 -29.08
N ALA A 98 14.39 -8.60 -28.24
CA ALA A 98 14.58 -8.54 -26.79
C ALA A 98 16.07 -8.49 -26.42
N GLY A 99 16.90 -9.35 -27.04
CA GLY A 99 18.35 -9.30 -26.84
C GLY A 99 18.97 -7.95 -27.22
N THR A 100 18.48 -7.31 -28.27
CA THR A 100 18.93 -5.97 -28.69
C THR A 100 18.53 -4.90 -27.67
N ARG A 101 17.30 -4.95 -27.13
CA ARG A 101 16.83 -4.05 -26.06
C ARG A 101 17.60 -4.22 -24.76
N ILE A 102 17.91 -5.45 -24.36
CA ILE A 102 18.72 -5.75 -23.17
C ILE A 102 20.13 -5.17 -23.33
N VAL A 103 20.74 -5.30 -24.51
CA VAL A 103 22.04 -4.67 -24.80
C VAL A 103 21.95 -3.14 -24.70
N GLN A 104 20.85 -2.54 -25.18
CA GLN A 104 20.63 -1.10 -25.06
C GLN A 104 20.49 -0.66 -23.60
N TYR A 105 19.79 -1.40 -22.76
CA TYR A 105 19.70 -1.12 -21.32
C TYR A 105 21.07 -1.14 -20.64
N GLY A 106 21.95 -2.08 -21.03
CA GLY A 106 23.32 -2.14 -20.52
C GLY A 106 24.19 -0.92 -20.87
N TYR A 107 23.93 -0.25 -22.00
CA TYR A 107 24.62 1.00 -22.36
C TYR A 107 23.99 2.24 -21.72
N ALA A 108 22.67 2.25 -21.53
CA ALA A 108 21.95 3.36 -20.89
C ALA A 108 22.19 3.44 -19.37
N GLY A 109 22.49 2.31 -18.72
CA GLY A 109 22.83 2.26 -17.29
C GLY A 109 24.16 2.92 -16.89
N ALA A 110 24.94 3.40 -17.85
CA ALA A 110 26.15 4.17 -17.57
C ALA A 110 25.88 5.57 -16.98
N ASP A 111 24.64 6.07 -17.07
CA ASP A 111 24.23 7.42 -16.69
C ASP A 111 23.47 7.50 -15.33
N GLY A 112 23.69 6.54 -14.42
CA GLY A 112 23.24 6.66 -13.02
C GLY A 112 21.86 6.08 -12.68
N GLN A 113 21.29 5.24 -13.55
CA GLN A 113 20.11 4.42 -13.22
C GLN A 113 20.46 3.27 -12.28
N ASP A 114 19.51 2.84 -11.45
CA ASP A 114 19.67 1.69 -10.56
C ASP A 114 19.85 0.40 -11.37
N VAL A 115 20.92 -0.34 -11.05
CA VAL A 115 21.24 -1.62 -11.68
C VAL A 115 20.12 -2.64 -11.46
N ALA A 116 19.41 -2.59 -10.32
CA ALA A 116 18.29 -3.49 -10.03
C ALA A 116 17.15 -3.31 -11.04
N GLU A 117 16.79 -2.06 -11.34
CA GLU A 117 15.72 -1.74 -12.29
C GLU A 117 16.06 -2.19 -13.72
N ILE A 118 17.32 -2.04 -14.12
CA ILE A 118 17.82 -2.51 -15.43
C ILE A 118 17.73 -4.03 -15.52
N VAL A 119 18.09 -4.75 -14.45
CA VAL A 119 18.00 -6.20 -14.40
C VAL A 119 16.54 -6.66 -14.47
N ASP A 120 15.63 -6.00 -13.77
CA ASP A 120 14.20 -6.35 -13.80
C ASP A 120 13.57 -6.12 -15.17
N ARG A 121 13.89 -4.99 -15.83
CA ARG A 121 13.46 -4.71 -17.21
C ARG A 121 14.03 -5.75 -18.18
N ALA A 122 15.30 -6.11 -18.02
CA ALA A 122 15.93 -7.14 -18.86
C ALA A 122 15.29 -8.52 -18.64
N GLN A 123 14.93 -8.87 -17.40
CA GLN A 123 14.21 -10.10 -17.10
C GLN A 123 12.82 -10.10 -17.74
N ALA A 124 12.05 -9.02 -17.58
CA ALA A 124 10.72 -8.87 -18.20
C ALA A 124 10.76 -9.05 -19.72
N GLU A 125 11.73 -8.45 -20.41
CA GLU A 125 11.93 -8.61 -21.87
C GLU A 125 12.22 -10.06 -22.28
N VAL A 126 13.03 -10.80 -21.52
CA VAL A 126 13.26 -12.24 -21.79
C VAL A 126 12.00 -13.06 -21.53
N PHE A 127 11.24 -12.72 -20.49
CA PHE A 127 10.01 -13.43 -20.15
C PHE A 127 8.89 -13.22 -21.19
N GLU A 128 8.73 -12.02 -21.76
CA GLU A 128 7.76 -11.76 -22.83
C GLU A 128 8.02 -12.61 -24.08
N VAL A 129 9.29 -12.93 -24.38
CA VAL A 129 9.65 -13.81 -25.52
C VAL A 129 9.19 -15.26 -25.30
N ALA A 130 9.16 -15.71 -24.04
CA ALA A 130 8.74 -17.06 -23.65
C ALA A 130 7.21 -17.21 -23.60
N GLU A 131 6.48 -16.11 -23.48
CA GLU A 131 5.02 -16.13 -23.37
C GLU A 131 4.37 -16.29 -24.76
N ARG A 132 3.61 -17.37 -24.95
CA ARG A 132 2.50 -17.36 -25.92
C ARG A 132 1.39 -16.58 -25.23
N ARG A 133 1.10 -15.36 -25.67
CA ARG A 133 -0.12 -14.63 -25.25
C ARG A 133 -1.35 -15.44 -25.67
N THR A 134 -1.81 -16.33 -24.80
CA THR A 134 -3.17 -16.88 -24.85
C THR A 134 -4.12 -15.77 -24.42
N THR A 135 -4.55 -14.98 -25.39
CA THR A 135 -5.70 -14.08 -25.26
C THR A 135 -6.74 -14.56 -26.24
N GLU A 136 -7.78 -15.22 -25.74
CA GLU A 136 -9.14 -15.14 -26.29
C GLU A 136 -10.13 -15.13 -25.11
N ASP A 137 -10.77 -13.98 -24.89
CA ASP A 137 -11.67 -13.65 -23.77
C ASP A 137 -13.08 -14.26 -23.89
N PHE A 138 -13.32 -15.15 -24.87
CA PHE A 138 -14.64 -15.75 -25.07
C PHE A 138 -14.52 -17.22 -25.47
N VAL A 139 -14.87 -18.11 -24.53
CA VAL A 139 -15.04 -19.53 -24.78
C VAL A 139 -16.52 -19.79 -25.16
N PRO A 140 -16.82 -20.46 -26.28
CA PRO A 140 -18.19 -20.86 -26.62
C PRO A 140 -18.82 -21.65 -25.47
N LEU A 141 -20.08 -21.35 -25.11
CA LEU A 141 -20.77 -22.02 -24.01
C LEU A 141 -20.74 -23.56 -24.16
N GLU A 142 -20.82 -24.07 -25.39
CA GLU A 142 -20.74 -25.51 -25.70
C GLU A 142 -19.44 -26.16 -25.20
N GLU A 143 -18.31 -25.46 -25.27
CA GLU A 143 -17.01 -25.92 -24.78
C GLU A 143 -16.91 -25.85 -23.25
N LEU A 144 -17.70 -24.98 -22.60
CA LEU A 144 -17.80 -24.91 -21.14
C LEU A 144 -18.81 -25.91 -20.58
N LEU A 145 -19.81 -26.32 -21.36
CA LEU A 145 -20.86 -27.24 -20.92
C LEU A 145 -20.30 -28.62 -20.56
N GLN A 146 -19.39 -29.17 -21.37
CA GLN A 146 -18.86 -30.51 -21.11
C GLN A 146 -17.99 -30.57 -19.82
N PRO A 147 -17.00 -29.67 -19.61
CA PRO A 147 -16.26 -29.59 -18.35
C PRO A 147 -17.16 -29.30 -17.14
N THR A 148 -18.17 -28.44 -17.30
CA THR A 148 -19.13 -28.14 -16.23
C THR A 148 -19.97 -29.37 -15.89
N MET A 149 -20.41 -30.14 -16.89
CA MET A 149 -21.14 -31.40 -16.66
C MET A 149 -20.25 -32.47 -16.04
N ASP A 150 -18.98 -32.58 -16.44
CA ASP A 150 -18.00 -33.48 -15.82
C ASP A 150 -17.74 -33.09 -14.35
N GLU A 151 -17.71 -31.80 -14.05
CA GLU A 151 -17.61 -31.28 -12.68
C GLU A 151 -18.88 -31.61 -11.87
N ILE A 152 -20.07 -31.41 -12.44
CA ILE A 152 -21.36 -31.78 -11.82
C ILE A 152 -21.45 -33.30 -11.60
N ASP A 153 -20.98 -34.12 -12.53
CA ASP A 153 -20.96 -35.58 -12.40
C ASP A 153 -19.93 -36.06 -11.36
N SER A 154 -18.78 -35.39 -11.29
CA SER A 154 -17.79 -35.59 -10.21
C SER A 154 -18.37 -35.22 -8.84
N ILE A 155 -19.13 -34.14 -8.76
CA ILE A 155 -19.86 -33.72 -7.56
C ILE A 155 -20.94 -34.75 -7.19
N ALA A 156 -21.75 -35.20 -8.16
CA ALA A 156 -22.82 -36.17 -7.95
C ALA A 156 -22.31 -37.54 -7.51
N SER A 157 -21.20 -38.02 -8.09
CA SER A 157 -20.57 -39.29 -7.74
C SER A 157 -19.91 -39.31 -6.35
N ARG A 158 -19.62 -38.13 -5.78
CA ARG A 158 -19.03 -37.95 -4.44
C ARG A 158 -20.02 -37.49 -3.37
N GLY A 159 -21.32 -37.52 -3.64
CA GLY A 159 -22.36 -37.22 -2.65
C GLY A 159 -22.96 -35.81 -2.73
N GLY A 160 -22.77 -35.09 -3.85
CA GLY A 160 -23.53 -33.87 -4.17
C GLY A 160 -22.95 -32.55 -3.66
N ILE A 161 -21.69 -32.51 -3.21
CA ILE A 161 -21.05 -31.29 -2.68
C ILE A 161 -19.72 -31.05 -3.42
N SER A 162 -19.53 -29.86 -3.99
CA SER A 162 -18.23 -29.42 -4.53
C SER A 162 -17.27 -29.17 -3.38
N LEU A 163 -16.22 -29.99 -3.27
CA LEU A 163 -15.25 -29.96 -2.18
C LEU A 163 -14.03 -29.13 -2.59
N GLY A 164 -13.85 -27.97 -1.95
CA GLY A 164 -12.62 -27.19 -1.97
C GLY A 164 -11.51 -27.85 -1.15
N VAL A 165 -10.41 -27.12 -0.92
CA VAL A 165 -9.31 -27.55 -0.04
C VAL A 165 -9.79 -27.63 1.40
N PRO A 166 -9.69 -28.79 2.08
CA PRO A 166 -10.18 -28.93 3.46
C PRO A 166 -9.36 -28.11 4.46
N THR A 167 -10.02 -27.29 5.27
CA THR A 167 -9.39 -26.46 6.31
C THR A 167 -8.90 -27.28 7.50
N GLY A 168 -9.51 -28.45 7.72
CA GLY A 168 -9.18 -29.33 8.84
C GLY A 168 -10.00 -29.08 10.10
N PHE A 169 -11.00 -28.20 10.01
CA PHE A 169 -12.03 -27.96 11.02
C PHE A 169 -13.39 -28.36 10.45
N ALA A 170 -14.04 -29.36 11.02
CA ALA A 170 -15.26 -29.95 10.45
C ALA A 170 -16.39 -28.93 10.29
N GLU A 171 -16.59 -28.05 11.28
CA GLU A 171 -17.64 -27.02 11.24
C GLU A 171 -17.32 -25.90 10.23
N LEU A 172 -16.04 -25.58 10.02
CA LEU A 172 -15.64 -24.62 8.99
C LEU A 172 -15.82 -25.22 7.59
N ASP A 173 -15.42 -26.48 7.42
CA ASP A 173 -15.59 -27.20 6.16
C ASP A 173 -17.08 -27.46 5.84
N GLU A 174 -17.94 -27.69 6.84
CA GLU A 174 -19.40 -27.75 6.65
C GLU A 174 -19.99 -26.39 6.23
N LEU A 175 -19.43 -25.28 6.72
CA LEU A 175 -19.88 -23.93 6.38
C LEU A 175 -19.40 -23.49 4.98
N THR A 176 -18.17 -23.81 4.60
CA THR A 176 -17.52 -23.29 3.38
C THR A 176 -17.42 -24.32 2.26
N ASN A 177 -17.65 -25.61 2.55
CA ASN A 177 -17.30 -26.74 1.69
C ASN A 177 -15.80 -26.75 1.32
N GLY A 178 -14.94 -26.37 2.27
CA GLY A 178 -13.50 -26.15 2.04
C GLY A 178 -13.19 -24.79 1.39
N LEU A 179 -11.92 -24.56 1.04
CA LEU A 179 -11.44 -23.35 0.38
C LEU A 179 -11.40 -23.55 -1.14
N HIS A 180 -12.08 -22.68 -1.90
CA HIS A 180 -12.28 -22.86 -3.33
C HIS A 180 -11.20 -22.19 -4.18
N ALA A 181 -10.96 -22.74 -5.36
CA ALA A 181 -10.10 -22.16 -6.39
C ALA A 181 -10.49 -20.71 -6.70
N GLY A 182 -9.51 -19.83 -6.92
CA GLY A 182 -9.77 -18.42 -7.23
C GLY A 182 -10.15 -17.53 -6.05
N GLN A 183 -10.29 -18.08 -4.84
CA GLN A 183 -10.60 -17.31 -3.64
C GLN A 183 -9.37 -16.63 -3.04
N MET A 184 -9.54 -15.38 -2.62
CA MET A 184 -8.66 -14.69 -1.70
C MET A 184 -9.31 -14.73 -0.31
N ILE A 185 -8.63 -15.34 0.65
CA ILE A 185 -9.07 -15.49 2.04
C ILE A 185 -8.16 -14.67 2.92
N ILE A 186 -8.73 -13.81 3.76
CA ILE A 186 -8.01 -13.08 4.79
C ILE A 186 -8.21 -13.77 6.12
N VAL A 187 -7.11 -14.08 6.81
CA VAL A 187 -7.11 -14.57 8.20
C VAL A 187 -6.53 -13.48 9.07
N ALA A 188 -7.34 -12.96 9.98
CA ALA A 188 -7.00 -11.85 10.83
C ALA A 188 -6.97 -12.29 12.30
N ALA A 189 -5.89 -11.98 12.98
CA ALA A 189 -5.79 -12.20 14.42
C ALA A 189 -5.18 -10.97 15.09
N ARG A 190 -5.49 -10.77 16.37
CA ARG A 190 -4.74 -9.78 17.15
C ARG A 190 -3.31 -10.27 17.40
N PRO A 191 -2.33 -9.35 17.52
CA PRO A 191 -1.01 -9.69 18.01
C PRO A 191 -1.11 -10.41 19.36
N GLY A 192 -0.41 -11.54 19.51
CA GLY A 192 -0.47 -12.34 20.74
C GLY A 192 0.03 -11.57 21.98
N VAL A 193 -0.55 -11.90 23.13
CA VAL A 193 -0.41 -11.26 24.46
C VAL A 193 0.97 -11.51 25.13
N GLY A 194 2.03 -11.60 24.34
CA GLY A 194 3.39 -11.95 24.75
C GLY A 194 4.38 -10.79 24.72
N LYS A 195 3.97 -9.58 25.14
CA LYS A 195 4.81 -8.36 25.12
C LYS A 195 4.85 -7.63 26.47
N ALA A 196 4.65 -8.32 27.61
CA ALA A 196 4.60 -7.65 28.90
C ALA A 196 5.99 -7.56 29.55
N LEU A 197 6.36 -6.35 29.99
CA LEU A 197 7.61 -6.05 30.70
C LEU A 197 7.29 -5.53 32.10
N ALA A 198 8.21 -5.67 33.05
CA ALA A 198 8.05 -5.12 34.39
C ALA A 198 7.87 -3.59 34.34
N LEU A 199 7.06 -3.03 35.23
CA LEU A 199 6.73 -1.59 35.21
C LEU A 199 7.96 -0.68 35.33
N ASP A 200 9.02 -1.13 35.99
CA ASP A 200 10.28 -0.41 36.15
C ASP A 200 11.22 -0.55 34.95
N THR A 201 10.84 -1.30 33.91
CA THR A 201 11.64 -1.46 32.69
C THR A 201 11.81 -0.10 32.01
N PRO A 202 13.06 0.38 31.83
CA PRO A 202 13.30 1.66 31.18
C PRO A 202 13.03 1.55 29.68
N LEU A 203 12.34 2.55 29.13
CA LEU A 203 12.03 2.68 27.71
C LEU A 203 12.69 3.96 27.18
N PRO A 204 13.48 3.88 26.09
CA PRO A 204 14.11 5.05 25.50
C PRO A 204 13.09 5.91 24.76
N THR A 205 13.20 7.22 24.89
CA THR A 205 12.37 8.22 24.21
C THR A 205 13.25 9.18 23.41
N PRO A 206 12.69 9.95 22.46
CA PRO A 206 13.42 11.00 21.74
C PRO A 206 14.03 12.06 22.66
N THR A 207 13.47 12.24 23.86
CA THR A 207 13.89 13.27 24.83
C THR A 207 14.64 12.70 26.04
N GLY A 208 14.82 11.37 26.12
CA GLY A 208 15.50 10.73 27.25
C GLY A 208 15.00 9.31 27.51
N TRP A 209 14.41 9.10 28.68
CA TRP A 209 13.94 7.81 29.17
C TRP A 209 12.59 7.98 29.88
N THR A 210 11.72 7.00 29.70
CA THR A 210 10.52 6.77 30.52
C THR A 210 10.58 5.34 31.09
N THR A 211 9.56 4.93 31.83
CA THR A 211 9.41 3.55 32.32
C THR A 211 8.13 2.92 31.80
N MET A 212 8.08 1.59 31.75
CA MET A 212 6.88 0.86 31.34
C MET A 212 5.64 1.18 32.22
N GLY A 213 5.85 1.60 33.47
CA GLY A 213 4.80 2.05 34.39
C GLY A 213 4.29 3.47 34.12
N GLU A 214 5.16 4.35 33.64
CA GLU A 214 4.85 5.78 33.44
C GLU A 214 4.40 6.11 32.02
N VAL A 215 4.81 5.30 31.04
CA VAL A 215 4.46 5.50 29.62
C VAL A 215 2.93 5.47 29.40
N GLY A 216 2.44 6.47 28.68
CA GLY A 216 1.03 6.69 28.37
C GLY A 216 0.77 6.76 26.87
N VAL A 217 -0.52 6.69 26.52
CA VAL A 217 -0.97 6.88 25.14
C VAL A 217 -0.65 8.30 24.68
N GLY A 218 0.02 8.44 23.55
CA GLY A 218 0.46 9.71 23.00
C GLY A 218 1.93 10.05 23.25
N ASP A 219 2.61 9.36 24.17
CA ASP A 219 4.05 9.52 24.39
C ASP A 219 4.87 8.99 23.20
N GLU A 220 6.10 9.45 23.02
CA GLU A 220 7.01 8.95 21.98
C GLU A 220 8.06 8.01 22.57
N LEU A 221 8.18 6.82 21.97
CA LEU A 221 9.25 5.85 22.19
C LEU A 221 10.15 5.78 20.96
N LEU A 222 11.16 4.91 20.99
CA LEU A 222 12.02 4.62 19.84
C LEU A 222 11.70 3.22 19.28
N GLY A 223 11.55 3.14 17.96
CA GLY A 223 11.30 1.91 17.20
C GLY A 223 12.56 1.08 17.00
N ALA A 224 12.40 -0.18 16.56
CA ALA A 224 13.53 -1.09 16.31
C ALA A 224 14.53 -0.59 15.23
N ASP A 225 14.06 0.28 14.34
CA ASP A 225 14.81 1.00 13.30
C ASP A 225 15.52 2.26 13.83
N GLY A 226 15.42 2.53 15.13
CA GLY A 226 16.04 3.68 15.80
C GLY A 226 15.32 5.01 15.57
N ARG A 227 14.11 5.03 14.97
CA ARG A 227 13.32 6.25 14.74
C ARG A 227 12.29 6.49 15.86
N PRO A 228 11.88 7.75 16.12
CA PRO A 228 10.75 8.04 16.99
C PRO A 228 9.47 7.34 16.52
N THR A 229 8.75 6.73 17.45
CA THR A 229 7.45 6.12 17.23
C THR A 229 6.50 6.45 18.37
N ARG A 230 5.22 6.68 18.06
CA ARG A 230 4.22 7.14 19.03
C ARG A 230 3.52 5.97 19.70
N VAL A 231 3.31 6.05 21.01
CA VAL A 231 2.54 5.08 21.79
C VAL A 231 1.06 5.23 21.47
N LEU A 232 0.50 4.23 20.79
CA LEU A 232 -0.90 4.20 20.37
C LEU A 232 -1.81 3.67 21.48
N ALA A 233 -1.31 2.75 22.30
CA ALA A 233 -2.08 2.13 23.38
C ALA A 233 -1.17 1.62 24.50
N ALA A 234 -1.70 1.52 25.72
CA ALA A 234 -1.03 0.92 26.86
C ALA A 234 -2.02 0.09 27.68
N THR A 235 -1.66 -1.15 28.02
CA THR A 235 -2.55 -2.07 28.76
C THR A 235 -2.73 -1.65 30.21
N GLU A 236 -3.74 -2.18 30.91
CA GLU A 236 -3.75 -2.16 32.37
C GLU A 236 -2.58 -2.99 32.94
N VAL A 237 -2.21 -2.71 34.19
CA VAL A 237 -1.14 -3.42 34.91
C VAL A 237 -1.58 -4.83 35.23
N MET A 238 -0.82 -5.82 34.76
CA MET A 238 -1.07 -7.24 34.97
C MET A 238 -0.28 -7.76 36.18
N HIS A 239 -0.94 -8.53 37.04
CA HIS A 239 -0.34 -9.11 38.26
C HIS A 239 -0.35 -10.64 38.21
N GLY A 240 0.56 -11.29 38.95
CA GLY A 240 0.55 -12.76 39.13
C GLY A 240 1.04 -13.57 37.91
N ARG A 241 1.75 -12.95 36.97
CA ARG A 241 2.42 -13.64 35.85
C ARG A 241 3.81 -14.15 36.26
N PRO A 242 4.24 -15.35 35.83
CA PRO A 242 5.63 -15.79 36.02
C PRO A 242 6.59 -14.84 35.28
N CYS A 243 7.62 -14.36 35.96
CA CYS A 243 8.59 -13.40 35.45
C CYS A 243 10.01 -13.97 35.54
N PHE A 244 10.89 -13.52 34.66
CA PHE A 244 12.29 -13.92 34.67
C PHE A 244 13.20 -12.70 34.44
N ASP A 245 14.38 -12.74 35.05
CA ASP A 245 15.52 -11.90 34.70
C ASP A 245 16.20 -12.48 33.46
N VAL A 246 16.18 -11.75 32.34
CA VAL A 246 16.99 -12.05 31.15
C VAL A 246 18.28 -11.25 31.24
N VAL A 247 19.40 -11.95 31.46
CA VAL A 247 20.75 -11.39 31.62
C VAL A 247 21.51 -11.53 30.31
N PHE A 248 22.04 -10.43 29.79
CA PHE A 248 22.82 -10.33 28.57
C PHE A 248 24.33 -10.27 28.85
N SER A 249 25.14 -10.54 27.82
CA SER A 249 26.61 -10.67 27.91
C SER A 249 27.35 -9.38 28.23
N ASP A 250 26.67 -8.26 28.05
CA ASP A 250 27.07 -6.91 28.41
C ASP A 250 26.72 -6.55 29.87
N GLY A 251 26.08 -7.48 30.61
CA GLY A 251 25.61 -7.27 31.97
C GLY A 251 24.20 -6.67 32.08
N THR A 252 23.54 -6.36 30.96
CA THR A 252 22.16 -5.84 31.00
C THR A 252 21.20 -6.89 31.54
N VAL A 253 20.24 -6.49 32.37
CA VAL A 253 19.16 -7.35 32.86
C VAL A 253 17.80 -6.74 32.52
N ILE A 254 16.91 -7.52 31.90
CA ILE A 254 15.52 -7.11 31.65
C ILE A 254 14.60 -8.11 32.33
N VAL A 255 13.65 -7.60 33.12
CA VAL A 255 12.62 -8.40 33.76
C VAL A 255 11.42 -8.51 32.82
N ALA A 256 11.18 -9.71 32.32
CA ALA A 256 10.14 -9.97 31.34
C ALA A 256 9.22 -11.10 31.80
N ASP A 257 7.95 -11.04 31.40
CA ASP A 257 7.04 -12.13 31.65
C ASP A 257 7.44 -13.40 30.86
N GLU A 258 7.02 -14.58 31.32
CA GLU A 258 7.35 -15.87 30.70
C GLU A 258 7.08 -15.90 29.20
N GLN A 259 6.03 -15.22 28.76
CA GLN A 259 5.57 -15.22 27.37
C GLN A 259 6.17 -14.08 26.54
N HIS A 260 7.00 -13.21 27.13
CA HIS A 260 7.65 -12.12 26.42
C HIS A 260 8.60 -12.66 25.35
N GLN A 261 8.41 -12.24 24.10
CA GLN A 261 9.09 -12.81 22.93
C GLN A 261 10.32 -12.02 22.53
N TRP A 262 11.45 -12.68 22.32
CA TRP A 262 12.73 -12.12 21.92
C TRP A 262 13.09 -12.62 20.53
N ARG A 263 13.45 -11.71 19.60
CA ARG A 263 14.05 -12.12 18.33
C ARG A 263 15.53 -12.42 18.53
N THR A 264 15.92 -13.68 18.37
CA THR A 264 17.31 -14.08 18.55
C THR A 264 18.12 -13.99 17.25
N GLY A 265 19.46 -13.97 17.32
CA GLY A 265 20.35 -13.75 16.17
C GLY A 265 20.35 -14.85 15.11
N ASP A 266 19.85 -16.04 15.45
CA ASP A 266 19.51 -17.08 14.46
C ASP A 266 18.20 -16.78 13.70
N GLY A 267 17.61 -15.60 13.92
CA GLY A 267 16.37 -15.13 13.30
C GLY A 267 15.10 -15.67 13.94
N ALA A 268 15.18 -16.63 14.88
CA ALA A 268 14.01 -17.23 15.50
C ALA A 268 13.44 -16.37 16.64
N ILE A 269 12.15 -16.48 16.90
CA ILE A 269 11.52 -15.82 18.06
C ILE A 269 11.43 -16.82 19.21
N ARG A 270 11.93 -16.42 20.38
CA ARG A 270 11.94 -17.22 21.62
C ARG A 270 11.29 -16.45 22.76
N THR A 271 10.35 -17.06 23.47
CA THR A 271 9.80 -16.51 24.71
C THR A 271 10.83 -16.52 25.83
N THR A 272 10.67 -15.66 26.83
CA THR A 272 11.50 -15.64 28.04
C THR A 272 11.55 -17.01 28.72
N GLY A 273 10.42 -17.72 28.80
CA GLY A 273 10.36 -19.09 29.33
C GLY A 273 11.19 -20.09 28.50
N GLU A 274 11.21 -19.96 27.18
CA GLU A 274 12.04 -20.79 26.29
C GLU A 274 13.53 -20.48 26.45
N LEU A 275 13.90 -19.21 26.61
CA LEU A 275 15.27 -18.80 26.90
C LEU A 275 15.72 -19.31 28.28
N ALA A 276 14.83 -19.29 29.29
CA ALA A 276 15.07 -19.91 30.59
C ALA A 276 15.32 -21.42 30.49
N ALA A 277 14.57 -22.11 29.63
CA ALA A 277 14.72 -23.54 29.42
C ALA A 277 16.00 -23.94 28.65
N SER A 278 16.62 -22.99 27.94
CA SER A 278 17.74 -23.22 27.02
C SER A 278 18.88 -22.21 27.17
N ALA A 279 19.08 -21.65 28.38
CA ALA A 279 20.07 -20.61 28.65
C ALA A 279 21.52 -21.02 28.29
N ASP A 280 21.85 -22.32 28.40
CA ASP A 280 23.17 -22.85 28.06
C ASP A 280 23.47 -22.89 26.54
N ALA A 281 22.46 -22.63 25.69
CA ALA A 281 22.59 -22.66 24.23
C ALA A 281 23.21 -21.37 23.64
N GLY A 282 23.45 -20.35 24.45
CA GLY A 282 24.16 -19.13 24.02
C GLY A 282 23.41 -18.27 23.00
N HIS A 283 22.08 -18.17 23.13
CA HIS A 283 21.24 -17.34 22.26
C HIS A 283 21.74 -15.91 22.16
N THR A 284 21.64 -15.29 20.99
CA THR A 284 21.94 -13.86 20.80
C THR A 284 20.66 -13.09 20.47
N VAL A 285 20.62 -11.76 20.61
CA VAL A 285 19.50 -10.88 20.27
C VAL A 285 20.03 -9.67 19.53
N ALA A 286 19.41 -9.28 18.43
CA ALA A 286 19.87 -8.16 17.60
C ALA A 286 19.83 -6.82 18.37
N ASN A 287 20.86 -6.00 18.16
CA ASN A 287 20.90 -4.63 18.65
C ASN A 287 20.00 -3.71 17.81
N THR A 288 19.62 -2.57 18.39
CA THR A 288 19.07 -1.44 17.65
C THR A 288 20.00 -1.00 16.52
N GLU A 289 19.41 -0.53 15.41
CA GLU A 289 20.15 0.31 14.47
C GLU A 289 20.53 1.65 15.12
N ALA A 290 21.44 2.40 14.48
CA ALA A 290 21.84 3.71 14.98
C ALA A 290 20.62 4.64 15.03
N LEU A 291 20.37 5.24 16.20
CA LEU A 291 19.20 6.09 16.40
C LEU A 291 19.20 7.27 15.40
N SER A 292 18.06 7.51 14.77
CA SER A 292 17.95 8.53 13.73
C SER A 292 17.25 9.77 14.29
N PHE A 293 18.03 10.84 14.50
CA PHE A 293 17.54 12.13 14.98
C PHE A 293 18.02 13.28 14.08
N PRO A 294 17.26 14.40 14.00
CA PRO A 294 17.72 15.60 13.31
C PRO A 294 18.93 16.22 14.00
N ALA A 295 19.67 17.07 13.27
CA ALA A 295 20.81 17.79 13.84
C ALA A 295 20.34 18.77 14.93
N ALA A 296 21.05 18.78 16.06
CA ALA A 296 20.77 19.68 17.17
C ALA A 296 21.76 20.86 17.18
N GLU A 297 21.30 22.04 17.61
CA GLU A 297 22.19 23.15 17.95
C GLU A 297 22.83 22.86 19.32
N LEU A 298 24.12 22.55 19.30
CA LEU A 298 24.87 22.14 20.49
C LEU A 298 25.76 23.29 20.98
N PRO A 299 25.85 23.52 22.31
CA PRO A 299 26.58 24.64 22.88
C PRO A 299 28.10 24.57 22.65
N VAL A 300 28.61 23.36 22.40
CA VAL A 300 30.01 23.06 22.11
C VAL A 300 30.06 21.98 21.03
N SER A 301 31.07 22.03 20.16
CA SER A 301 31.34 20.97 19.18
C SER A 301 31.32 19.58 19.84
N PRO A 302 30.62 18.58 19.25
CA PRO A 302 30.58 17.23 19.79
C PRO A 302 31.97 16.63 19.98
N PHE A 303 32.86 16.81 19.00
CA PHE A 303 34.25 16.30 19.08
C PHE A 303 35.02 16.93 20.24
N THR A 304 34.92 18.25 20.41
CA THR A 304 35.58 18.98 21.50
C THR A 304 35.04 18.55 22.88
N LEU A 305 33.72 18.36 23.02
CA LEU A 305 33.14 17.82 24.25
C LEU A 305 33.64 16.39 24.52
N GLY A 306 33.68 15.55 23.48
CA GLY A 306 34.14 14.17 23.60
C GLY A 306 35.60 14.10 24.04
N ALA A 307 36.47 14.90 23.44
CA ALA A 307 37.88 14.95 23.80
C ALA A 307 38.09 15.47 25.23
N TRP A 308 37.28 16.42 25.69
CA TRP A 308 37.30 16.88 27.08
C TRP A 308 36.90 15.77 28.06
N LEU A 309 35.82 15.05 27.75
CA LEU A 309 35.32 13.94 28.57
C LEU A 309 36.24 12.72 28.56
N GLY A 310 36.98 12.51 27.46
CA GLY A 310 37.96 11.43 27.32
C GLY A 310 39.23 11.62 28.15
N GLY A 311 39.41 12.81 28.75
CA GLY A 311 40.48 13.08 29.70
C GLY A 311 41.73 13.71 29.08
N PRO A 312 42.78 13.93 29.89
CA PRO A 312 43.98 14.62 29.43
C PRO A 312 44.76 13.77 28.43
N SER A 313 45.00 14.32 27.25
CA SER A 313 45.86 13.73 26.22
C SER A 313 47.05 14.64 25.91
N SER A 314 48.20 14.06 25.57
CA SER A 314 49.40 14.78 25.13
C SER A 314 49.56 14.81 23.60
N ASP A 315 48.57 14.32 22.85
CA ASP A 315 48.64 14.24 21.38
C ASP A 315 48.53 15.63 20.74
N PRO A 316 49.57 16.13 20.04
CA PRO A 316 49.55 17.47 19.45
C PRO A 316 48.48 17.67 18.37
N GLU A 317 48.09 16.61 17.64
CA GLU A 317 47.10 16.69 16.57
C GLU A 317 45.69 16.86 17.14
N LEU A 318 45.42 16.21 18.29
CA LEU A 318 44.18 16.39 19.04
C LEU A 318 44.03 17.84 19.54
N HIS A 319 45.10 18.39 20.13
CA HIS A 319 45.11 19.79 20.60
C HIS A 319 44.90 20.78 19.46
N MET A 320 45.56 20.58 18.32
CA MET A 320 45.41 21.46 17.16
C MET A 320 43.98 21.47 16.61
N ARG A 321 43.29 20.33 16.62
CA ARG A 321 41.88 20.25 16.21
C ARG A 321 40.94 20.94 17.19
N ILE A 322 41.12 20.71 18.49
CA ILE A 322 40.32 21.36 19.54
C ILE A 322 40.48 22.89 19.47
N ASP A 323 41.70 23.38 19.28
CA ASP A 323 41.96 24.82 19.11
C ASP A 323 41.30 25.38 17.84
N GLY A 324 41.28 24.60 16.75
CA GLY A 324 40.58 24.94 15.51
C GLY A 324 39.05 25.02 15.66
N GLU A 325 38.48 24.28 16.60
CA GLU A 325 37.05 24.27 16.94
C GLU A 325 36.66 25.30 18.02
N GLY A 326 37.61 26.13 18.47
CA GLY A 326 37.38 27.22 19.44
C GLY A 326 37.87 26.96 20.86
N GLY A 327 38.54 25.83 21.10
CA GLY A 327 39.21 25.49 22.36
C GLY A 327 38.24 25.14 23.51
N PHE A 328 38.80 24.88 24.70
CA PHE A 328 37.98 24.62 25.88
C PHE A 328 37.35 25.91 26.42
N THR A 329 36.03 26.08 26.25
CA THR A 329 35.29 27.28 26.67
C THR A 329 34.71 27.17 28.08
N SER A 330 34.23 28.29 28.65
CA SER A 330 33.48 28.28 29.91
C SER A 330 32.16 27.47 29.83
N ALA A 331 31.62 27.27 28.63
CA ALA A 331 30.43 26.45 28.40
C ALA A 331 30.70 24.96 28.66
N LEU A 332 31.88 24.42 28.30
CA LEU A 332 32.27 23.04 28.64
C LEU A 332 32.29 22.80 30.15
N VAL A 333 32.86 23.74 30.92
CA VAL A 333 32.95 23.62 32.38
C VAL A 333 31.55 23.57 33.01
N ALA A 334 30.57 24.25 32.41
CA ALA A 334 29.18 24.24 32.87
C ALA A 334 28.43 22.94 32.58
N LEU A 335 28.80 22.19 31.53
CA LEU A 335 28.19 20.89 31.19
C LEU A 335 28.57 19.77 32.18
N GLY A 336 29.72 19.89 32.85
CA GLY A 336 30.21 18.93 33.84
C GLY A 336 30.63 17.59 33.25
N ALA A 337 31.24 16.71 34.05
CA ALA A 337 31.88 15.46 33.59
C ALA A 337 30.88 14.32 33.25
N HIS A 338 29.92 14.58 32.36
CA HIS A 338 28.98 13.60 31.83
C HIS A 338 28.50 13.99 30.42
N ILE A 339 27.92 13.04 29.68
CA ILE A 339 27.29 13.32 28.37
C ILE A 339 25.87 13.85 28.61
N PRO A 340 25.54 15.08 28.18
CA PRO A 340 24.18 15.63 28.32
C PRO A 340 23.19 14.95 27.37
N ALA A 341 21.90 14.95 27.73
CA ALA A 341 20.84 14.29 26.94
C ALA A 341 20.71 14.85 25.51
N GLU A 342 20.93 16.15 25.31
CA GLU A 342 20.93 16.80 23.98
C GLU A 342 22.01 16.23 23.05
N TYR A 343 23.14 15.78 23.60
CA TYR A 343 24.18 15.08 22.84
C TYR A 343 23.85 13.61 22.63
N GLN A 344 23.18 12.94 23.58
CA GLN A 344 22.72 11.55 23.45
C GLN A 344 21.62 11.36 22.38
N ARG A 345 20.91 12.44 22.05
CA ARG A 345 19.80 12.47 21.08
C ARG A 345 20.09 13.39 19.88
N ALA A 346 21.34 13.79 19.70
CA ALA A 346 21.80 14.52 18.51
C ALA A 346 21.82 13.60 17.27
N SER A 347 21.99 14.19 16.08
CA SER A 347 22.08 13.40 14.85
C SER A 347 23.20 12.38 14.89
N GLU A 348 23.07 11.27 14.14
CA GLU A 348 24.09 10.23 14.07
C GLU A 348 25.49 10.81 13.77
N PRO A 349 25.69 11.73 12.79
CA PRO A 349 26.99 12.36 12.57
C PRO A 349 27.55 13.08 13.81
N GLN A 350 26.71 13.85 14.52
CA GLN A 350 27.12 14.58 15.73
C GLN A 350 27.49 13.62 16.86
N ARG A 351 26.78 12.49 17.00
CA ARG A 351 27.08 11.46 18.01
C ARG A 351 28.35 10.67 17.67
N ARG A 352 28.62 10.43 16.38
CA ARG A 352 29.89 9.85 15.91
C ARG A 352 31.08 10.78 16.14
N GLU A 353 30.91 12.09 15.95
CA GLU A 353 31.94 13.07 16.29
C GLU A 353 32.24 13.11 17.78
N LEU A 354 31.21 13.04 18.63
CA LEU A 354 31.37 12.93 20.09
C LEU A 354 32.14 11.66 20.48
N LEU A 355 31.77 10.52 19.91
CA LEU A 355 32.45 9.26 20.14
C LEU A 355 33.92 9.32 19.70
N ALA A 356 34.19 9.89 18.53
CA ALA A 356 35.56 10.05 18.04
C ALA A 356 36.41 10.91 18.97
N GLY A 357 35.88 12.01 19.50
CA GLY A 357 36.57 12.83 20.50
C GLY A 357 36.90 12.05 21.77
N LEU A 358 35.94 11.29 22.30
CA LEU A 358 36.11 10.44 23.50
C LEU A 358 37.23 9.41 23.30
N LEU A 359 37.22 8.72 22.17
CA LEU A 359 38.16 7.64 21.87
C LEU A 359 39.55 8.17 21.47
N ASP A 360 39.62 9.28 20.73
CA ASP A 360 40.89 9.90 20.38
C ASP A 360 41.61 10.43 21.63
N ALA A 361 40.88 10.97 22.61
CA ALA A 361 41.45 11.42 23.89
C ALA A 361 41.79 10.25 24.84
N GLY A 362 40.85 9.31 25.06
CA GLY A 362 40.94 8.34 26.15
C GLY A 362 40.76 6.86 25.76
N GLY A 363 40.51 6.57 24.48
CA GLY A 363 40.33 5.20 23.99
C GLY A 363 41.65 4.49 23.71
N GLU A 364 41.74 3.22 24.10
CA GLU A 364 42.84 2.30 23.81
C GLU A 364 42.36 1.18 22.87
N ILE A 365 43.26 0.65 22.04
CA ILE A 365 42.98 -0.44 21.09
C ILE A 365 43.90 -1.60 21.42
N ASP A 366 43.32 -2.73 21.82
CA ASP A 366 44.06 -3.95 22.11
C ASP A 366 44.52 -4.67 20.83
N ASP A 367 45.45 -5.61 20.97
CA ASP A 367 45.99 -6.41 19.85
C ASP A 367 44.91 -7.24 19.13
N ASP A 368 43.83 -7.59 19.82
CA ASP A 368 42.69 -8.35 19.28
C ASP A 368 41.60 -7.46 18.64
N GLY A 369 41.83 -6.14 18.59
CA GLY A 369 40.89 -5.17 18.02
C GLY A 369 39.83 -4.67 18.98
N THR A 370 39.83 -5.10 20.25
CA THR A 370 38.93 -4.58 21.28
C THR A 370 39.26 -3.12 21.57
N ILE A 371 38.24 -2.26 21.58
CA ILE A 371 38.37 -0.85 21.99
C ILE A 371 37.98 -0.75 23.46
N ARG A 372 38.87 -0.18 24.28
CA ARG A 372 38.64 0.06 25.71
C ARG A 372 38.62 1.55 26.03
N PHE A 373 37.70 1.96 26.89
CA PHE A 373 37.59 3.32 27.40
C PHE A 373 37.30 3.28 28.89
N VAL A 374 38.07 4.02 29.69
CA VAL A 374 37.84 4.12 31.13
C VAL A 374 37.27 5.50 31.45
N GLY A 375 36.00 5.54 31.84
CA GLY A 375 35.33 6.76 32.27
C GLY A 375 35.88 7.27 33.61
N SER A 376 35.94 8.59 33.77
CA SER A 376 36.35 9.23 35.03
C SER A 376 35.33 9.06 36.17
N SER A 377 34.11 8.62 35.86
CA SER A 377 33.04 8.31 36.82
C SER A 377 32.08 7.29 36.23
N GLU A 378 31.32 6.59 37.09
CA GLU A 378 30.27 5.64 36.66
C GLU A 378 29.20 6.34 35.81
N ARG A 379 28.86 7.59 36.14
CA ARG A 379 27.91 8.41 35.38
C ARG A 379 28.37 8.67 33.95
N LEU A 380 29.67 9.00 33.77
CA LEU A 380 30.23 9.18 32.44
C LEU A 380 30.28 7.85 31.69
N ALA A 381 30.72 6.78 32.35
CA ALA A 381 30.83 5.46 31.74
C ALA A 381 29.46 4.95 31.24
N GLN A 382 28.41 5.14 32.05
CA GLN A 382 27.04 4.81 31.68
C GLN A 382 26.52 5.68 30.53
N GLY A 383 26.89 6.97 30.48
CA GLY A 383 26.60 7.84 29.35
C GLY A 383 27.28 7.38 28.05
N VAL A 384 28.55 6.99 28.11
CA VAL A 384 29.28 6.48 26.93
C VAL A 384 28.70 5.13 26.46
N ALA A 385 28.30 4.26 27.39
CA ALA A 385 27.62 3.01 27.05
C ALA A 385 26.24 3.24 26.37
N GLU A 386 25.50 4.26 26.79
CA GLU A 386 24.27 4.68 26.11
C GLU A 386 24.55 5.24 24.70
N LEU A 387 25.58 6.09 24.56
CA LEU A 387 26.00 6.65 23.26
C LEU A 387 26.35 5.53 22.27
N LEU A 388 27.15 4.56 22.74
CA LEU A 388 27.56 3.39 21.96
C LEU A 388 26.35 2.52 21.56
N SER A 389 25.46 2.23 22.51
CA SER A 389 24.24 1.45 22.24
C SER A 389 23.34 2.18 21.23
N GLY A 390 23.19 3.50 21.35
CA GLY A 390 22.41 4.31 20.42
C GLY A 390 23.06 4.52 19.05
N LEU A 391 24.32 4.14 18.86
CA LEU A 391 25.00 4.08 17.56
C LEU A 391 24.99 2.65 16.97
N GLY A 392 24.34 1.70 17.66
CA GLY A 392 24.21 0.30 17.23
C GLY A 392 25.35 -0.62 17.69
N TYR A 393 26.29 -0.15 18.52
CA TYR A 393 27.35 -0.96 19.08
C TYR A 393 26.87 -1.77 20.31
N ALA A 394 27.63 -2.81 20.67
CA ALA A 394 27.39 -3.66 21.84
C ALA A 394 28.43 -3.40 22.94
N PRO A 395 28.31 -2.32 23.74
CA PRO A 395 29.26 -2.02 24.81
C PRO A 395 29.08 -2.96 26.01
N VAL A 396 30.19 -3.46 26.54
CA VAL A 396 30.25 -4.13 27.86
C VAL A 396 30.74 -3.10 28.87
N LEU A 397 29.95 -2.84 29.91
CA LEU A 397 30.28 -1.90 30.98
C LEU A 397 30.65 -2.69 32.26
N ASP A 398 31.87 -2.51 32.76
CA ASP A 398 32.34 -3.05 34.04
C ASP A 398 32.81 -1.91 34.94
N GLY A 399 31.94 -1.47 35.86
CA GLY A 399 32.17 -0.30 36.70
C GLY A 399 32.31 0.98 35.87
N THR A 400 33.55 1.46 35.71
CA THR A 400 33.87 2.65 34.90
C THR A 400 34.55 2.31 33.57
N GLU A 401 34.88 1.04 33.34
CA GLU A 401 35.52 0.58 32.10
C GLU A 401 34.48 0.11 31.09
N ILE A 402 34.67 0.47 29.83
CA ILE A 402 33.81 0.13 28.70
C ILE A 402 34.67 -0.58 27.66
N SER A 403 34.21 -1.73 27.18
CA SER A 403 34.83 -2.43 26.07
C SER A 403 33.82 -2.74 24.96
N PHE A 404 34.23 -2.60 23.70
CA PHE A 404 33.39 -2.90 22.54
C PHE A 404 34.22 -3.13 21.28
N PHE A 405 33.57 -3.64 20.22
CA PHE A 405 34.13 -3.75 18.87
C PHE A 405 33.43 -2.77 17.93
N ALA A 406 34.18 -2.23 16.96
CA ALA A 406 33.66 -1.40 15.89
C ALA A 406 34.23 -1.86 14.54
N ASP A 407 33.36 -2.08 13.56
CA ASP A 407 33.70 -2.45 12.18
C ASP A 407 33.80 -1.24 11.23
N ASP A 408 33.54 -0.04 11.74
CA ASP A 408 33.60 1.24 11.05
C ASP A 408 34.60 2.21 11.70
N ASP A 409 34.86 3.36 11.06
CA ASP A 409 35.86 4.31 11.52
C ASP A 409 35.35 5.11 12.73
N VAL A 410 35.89 4.84 13.92
CA VAL A 410 35.52 5.51 15.18
C VAL A 410 36.62 6.40 15.77
N PHE A 411 37.80 6.43 15.15
CA PHE A 411 38.93 7.30 15.51
C PHE A 411 39.23 8.25 14.36
N VAL A 412 39.63 9.49 14.66
CA VAL A 412 40.02 10.46 13.62
C VAL A 412 41.53 10.74 13.64
N LEU A 413 42.20 10.57 14.79
CA LEU A 413 43.65 10.67 14.86
C LEU A 413 44.32 9.61 13.97
N PRO A 414 45.16 9.98 12.99
CA PRO A 414 45.81 9.05 12.06
C PRO A 414 46.50 7.87 12.73
N SER A 415 47.16 8.07 13.87
CA SER A 415 47.86 7.02 14.61
C SER A 415 46.91 5.93 15.13
N LYS A 416 45.80 6.34 15.76
CA LYS A 416 44.77 5.42 16.29
C LYS A 416 43.88 4.86 15.17
N ALA A 417 43.54 5.66 14.16
CA ALA A 417 42.76 5.22 13.01
C ALA A 417 43.48 4.13 12.20
N VAL A 418 44.78 4.27 11.95
CA VAL A 418 45.59 3.22 11.30
C VAL A 418 45.65 1.97 12.16
N ARG A 419 45.93 2.11 13.46
CA ARG A 419 45.98 0.98 14.38
C ARG A 419 44.65 0.24 14.47
N HIS A 420 43.53 0.96 14.56
CA HIS A 420 42.20 0.37 14.55
C HIS A 420 41.95 -0.38 13.25
N LYS A 421 42.28 0.24 12.10
CA LYS A 421 42.13 -0.39 10.79
C LYS A 421 42.96 -1.67 10.63
N GLU A 422 44.15 -1.73 11.22
CA GLU A 422 45.02 -2.92 11.22
C GLU A 422 44.50 -4.05 12.12
N CYS A 423 43.87 -3.70 13.25
CA CYS A 423 43.36 -4.66 14.25
C CYS A 423 41.85 -4.95 14.13
N ARG A 424 41.12 -4.24 13.24
CA ARG A 424 39.65 -4.28 13.17
C ARG A 424 39.13 -5.70 12.94
N ALA A 425 38.32 -6.16 13.90
CA ALA A 425 37.55 -7.39 13.81
C ALA A 425 36.09 -7.07 13.43
N ALA A 426 35.35 -8.06 12.92
CA ALA A 426 33.92 -7.92 12.67
C ALA A 426 33.17 -7.70 13.99
N ALA A 427 32.48 -6.56 14.12
CA ALA A 427 31.67 -6.26 15.30
C ALA A 427 30.36 -7.04 15.25
N SER A 428 30.06 -7.82 16.29
CA SER A 428 28.76 -8.47 16.42
C SER A 428 27.72 -7.41 16.80
N ARG A 429 26.70 -7.24 15.93
CA ARG A 429 25.53 -6.39 16.20
C ARG A 429 24.45 -7.12 17.00
N GLU A 430 24.85 -8.12 17.79
CA GLU A 430 23.95 -8.94 18.59
C GLU A 430 24.49 -9.10 20.03
N ARG A 431 23.60 -9.15 21.02
CA ARG A 431 23.92 -9.41 22.44
C ARG A 431 23.65 -10.86 22.76
N ARG A 432 24.59 -11.55 23.40
CA ARG A 432 24.38 -12.93 23.86
C ARG A 432 23.64 -12.96 25.18
N ILE A 433 22.58 -13.75 25.32
CA ILE A 433 21.92 -14.05 26.57
C ILE A 433 22.80 -15.02 27.37
N VAL A 434 23.21 -14.62 28.57
CA VAL A 434 24.12 -15.39 29.44
C VAL A 434 23.40 -16.09 30.59
N ALA A 435 22.22 -15.62 30.98
CA ALA A 435 21.36 -16.33 31.93
C ALA A 435 19.91 -15.88 31.78
N VAL A 436 18.96 -16.78 32.05
CA VAL A 436 17.57 -16.40 32.27
C VAL A 436 17.08 -17.07 33.55
N ARG A 437 16.73 -16.27 34.56
CA ARG A 437 16.47 -16.75 35.94
C ARG A 437 15.04 -16.42 36.38
N PRO A 438 14.27 -17.36 36.92
CA PRO A 438 12.94 -17.06 37.42
C PRO A 438 13.01 -16.10 38.62
N VAL A 439 12.11 -15.13 38.66
CA VAL A 439 11.97 -14.17 39.77
C VAL A 439 10.54 -14.18 40.32
N PRO A 440 10.31 -13.70 41.56
CA PRO A 440 8.96 -13.48 42.07
C PRO A 440 8.14 -12.65 41.08
N SER A 441 6.87 -13.00 40.90
CA SER A 441 5.97 -12.27 40.00
C SER A 441 5.95 -10.78 40.35
N VAL A 442 6.26 -9.94 39.37
CA VAL A 442 6.17 -8.48 39.47
C VAL A 442 5.00 -7.98 38.61
N PRO A 443 4.44 -6.79 38.90
CA PRO A 443 3.48 -6.17 38.01
C PRO A 443 4.13 -5.92 36.64
N VAL A 444 3.46 -6.33 35.56
CA VAL A 444 3.94 -6.18 34.18
C VAL A 444 2.89 -5.49 33.32
N ARG A 445 3.32 -4.78 32.28
CA ARG A 445 2.45 -4.02 31.38
C ARG A 445 3.01 -4.08 29.96
N CYS A 446 2.15 -3.84 28.97
CA CYS A 446 2.53 -3.77 27.56
C CYS A 446 2.12 -2.42 26.97
N VAL A 447 2.92 -1.89 26.05
CA VAL A 447 2.58 -0.76 25.20
C VAL A 447 2.58 -1.14 23.72
N GLU A 448 1.83 -0.41 22.94
CA GLU A 448 1.80 -0.48 21.48
C GLU A 448 2.31 0.83 20.90
N VAL A 449 3.10 0.72 19.83
CA VAL A 449 3.67 1.86 19.11
C VAL A 449 3.31 1.81 17.64
N ASP A 450 3.34 2.96 17.00
CA ASP A 450 3.15 3.17 15.56
C ASP A 450 4.28 2.53 14.71
N GLY A 451 4.07 2.31 13.42
CA GLY A 451 5.06 1.69 12.51
C GLY A 451 5.16 0.16 12.66
N ASP A 452 6.38 -0.40 12.67
CA ASP A 452 6.66 -1.86 12.69
C ASP A 452 6.23 -2.60 13.98
N HIS A 453 5.48 -1.94 14.87
CA HIS A 453 4.95 -2.47 16.13
C HIS A 453 6.00 -3.10 17.07
N MET A 454 7.27 -2.76 16.86
CA MET A 454 8.42 -3.10 17.70
C MET A 454 9.01 -1.81 18.28
N TYR A 455 9.10 -1.74 19.60
CA TYR A 455 9.75 -0.66 20.32
C TYR A 455 10.97 -1.21 21.06
N LEU A 456 11.95 -0.32 21.28
CA LEU A 456 13.16 -0.63 22.01
C LEU A 456 12.82 -0.73 23.50
N ALA A 457 13.18 -1.84 24.15
CA ALA A 457 13.02 -2.02 25.58
C ALA A 457 14.36 -2.17 26.32
N GLY A 458 14.42 -1.63 27.54
CA GLY A 458 15.61 -1.65 28.38
C GLY A 458 16.67 -0.64 27.94
N ARG A 459 17.72 -0.47 28.77
CA ARG A 459 18.88 0.36 28.40
C ARG A 459 19.67 -0.18 27.20
N ALA A 460 19.38 -1.43 26.83
CA ALA A 460 19.96 -2.19 25.74
C ALA A 460 19.20 -2.10 24.41
N MET A 461 17.96 -1.60 24.39
CA MET A 461 17.17 -1.35 23.19
C MET A 461 16.84 -2.61 22.32
N VAL A 462 15.83 -3.42 22.71
CA VAL A 462 15.53 -4.79 22.14
C VAL A 462 14.07 -5.01 21.57
N PRO A 463 13.80 -5.77 20.44
CA PRO A 463 12.45 -5.95 19.75
C PRO A 463 11.66 -7.37 19.75
N THR A 464 10.32 -7.51 19.37
CA THR A 464 9.34 -8.71 19.63
C THR A 464 8.06 -9.07 18.66
N HIS A 465 7.52 -10.37 18.44
CA HIS A 465 6.28 -10.82 17.57
C HIS A 465 5.52 -12.28 17.69
N ASN A 466 4.33 -12.59 17.03
CA ASN A 466 3.45 -13.85 16.88
C ASN A 466 2.74 -14.32 15.48
N SER A 467 2.70 -15.65 15.10
CA SER A 467 1.86 -16.31 13.99
C SER A 467 1.50 -17.83 14.14
N THR A 468 0.24 -18.35 14.09
CA THR A 468 -0.06 -19.82 14.31
C THR A 468 -1.25 -20.48 13.55
N LEU A 469 -2.35 -19.78 13.19
CA LEU A 469 -3.56 -20.41 12.60
C LEU A 469 -3.40 -20.87 11.14
N SER A 470 -2.65 -20.11 10.33
CA SER A 470 -2.31 -20.39 8.93
C SER A 470 -1.66 -21.76 8.73
N MET A 471 -0.91 -22.24 9.74
CA MET A 471 -0.24 -23.53 9.70
C MET A 471 -1.20 -24.72 9.76
N ASP A 472 -2.36 -24.60 10.42
CA ASP A 472 -3.32 -25.70 10.51
C ASP A 472 -4.01 -25.99 9.17
N PHE A 473 -4.29 -24.95 8.38
CA PHE A 473 -4.79 -25.11 7.01
C PHE A 473 -3.79 -25.84 6.11
N MET A 474 -2.51 -25.47 6.20
CA MET A 474 -1.42 -26.13 5.45
C MET A 474 -1.28 -27.61 5.83
N ARG A 475 -1.34 -27.93 7.12
CA ARG A 475 -1.30 -29.31 7.63
C ARG A 475 -2.46 -30.14 7.11
N SER A 476 -3.67 -29.58 7.13
CA SER A 476 -4.85 -30.25 6.57
C SER A 476 -4.68 -30.51 5.08
N CYS A 477 -4.27 -29.50 4.30
CA CYS A 477 -4.09 -29.58 2.85
C CYS A 477 -3.04 -30.63 2.45
N SER A 478 -1.80 -30.49 2.93
CA SER A 478 -0.68 -31.32 2.43
C SER A 478 -0.46 -32.60 3.21
N ILE A 479 -0.55 -32.58 4.54
CA ILE A 479 -0.19 -33.76 5.34
C ILE A 479 -1.39 -34.72 5.40
N LYS A 480 -2.60 -34.22 5.66
CA LYS A 480 -3.78 -35.09 5.78
C LYS A 480 -4.38 -35.49 4.43
N HIS A 481 -4.39 -34.59 3.45
CA HIS A 481 -5.07 -34.79 2.17
C HIS A 481 -4.13 -34.92 0.96
N GLY A 482 -2.80 -34.82 1.15
CA GLY A 482 -1.81 -35.03 0.09
C GLY A 482 -1.86 -34.00 -1.04
N MET A 483 -2.48 -32.84 -0.81
CA MET A 483 -2.60 -31.77 -1.81
C MET A 483 -1.40 -30.82 -1.69
N ALA A 484 -0.83 -30.40 -2.82
CA ALA A 484 0.35 -29.55 -2.80
C ALA A 484 0.04 -28.14 -2.25
N SER A 485 0.83 -27.63 -1.31
CA SER A 485 0.65 -26.28 -0.77
C SER A 485 1.98 -25.55 -0.58
N VAL A 486 1.94 -24.22 -0.62
CA VAL A 486 3.12 -23.37 -0.39
C VAL A 486 2.82 -22.29 0.64
N ILE A 487 3.76 -22.05 1.55
CA ILE A 487 3.76 -20.91 2.45
C ILE A 487 4.93 -19.97 2.11
N PHE A 488 4.62 -18.70 1.89
CA PHE A 488 5.56 -17.59 1.83
C PHE A 488 5.57 -16.92 3.21
N SER A 489 6.60 -17.22 3.98
CA SER A 489 6.77 -16.70 5.33
C SER A 489 7.77 -15.56 5.33
N LEU A 490 7.25 -14.35 5.46
CA LEU A 490 8.01 -13.11 5.54
C LEU A 490 8.48 -12.84 6.96
N GLU A 491 7.90 -13.54 7.93
CA GLU A 491 8.20 -13.40 9.33
C GLU A 491 8.98 -14.58 9.93
N MET A 492 8.45 -15.80 9.79
CA MET A 492 9.00 -16.98 10.45
C MET A 492 10.02 -17.68 9.56
N GLY A 493 11.18 -18.06 10.11
CA GLY A 493 12.15 -18.87 9.38
C GLY A 493 11.65 -20.30 9.11
N LYS A 494 12.18 -20.95 8.06
CA LYS A 494 11.84 -22.34 7.68
C LYS A 494 11.90 -23.32 8.85
N THR A 495 12.96 -23.24 9.66
CA THR A 495 13.15 -24.15 10.80
C THR A 495 12.06 -23.99 11.84
N GLU A 496 11.59 -22.76 12.10
CA GLU A 496 10.52 -22.51 13.06
C GLU A 496 9.19 -23.10 12.59
N ILE A 497 8.87 -22.90 11.30
CA ILE A 497 7.68 -23.49 10.68
C ILE A 497 7.75 -25.02 10.76
N VAL A 498 8.89 -25.63 10.42
CA VAL A 498 9.04 -27.08 10.50
C VAL A 498 8.87 -27.58 11.95
N MET A 499 9.48 -26.93 12.94
CA MET A 499 9.32 -27.34 14.34
C MET A 499 7.86 -27.27 14.81
N ARG A 500 7.14 -26.22 14.43
CA ARG A 500 5.71 -26.07 14.76
C ARG A 500 4.85 -27.10 14.05
N LEU A 501 5.12 -27.42 12.77
CA LEU A 501 4.47 -28.51 12.04
C LEU A 501 4.69 -29.86 12.76
N LEU A 502 5.93 -30.16 13.15
CA LEU A 502 6.28 -31.39 13.85
C LEU A 502 5.61 -31.49 15.23
N SER A 503 5.62 -30.39 16.00
CA SER A 503 4.94 -30.29 17.30
C SER A 503 3.45 -30.59 17.16
N ALA A 504 2.82 -30.00 16.15
CA ALA A 504 1.39 -30.09 15.91
C ALA A 504 0.95 -31.48 15.40
N GLU A 505 1.77 -32.16 14.61
CA GLU A 505 1.51 -33.53 14.09
C GLU A 505 1.86 -34.63 15.09
N ALA A 506 3.04 -34.54 15.72
CA ALA A 506 3.49 -35.54 16.68
C ALA A 506 2.81 -35.40 18.05
N LYS A 507 2.09 -34.29 18.28
CA LYS A 507 1.48 -33.92 19.57
C LYS A 507 2.53 -33.87 20.68
N ILE A 508 3.67 -33.27 20.38
CA ILE A 508 4.77 -33.07 21.30
C ILE A 508 4.83 -31.57 21.57
N LYS A 509 5.03 -31.17 22.83
CA LYS A 509 5.07 -29.75 23.18
C LYS A 509 6.20 -29.08 22.43
N LEU A 510 5.93 -27.92 21.84
CA LEU A 510 6.93 -27.17 21.08
C LEU A 510 8.15 -26.87 21.96
N GLY A 511 7.92 -26.50 23.23
CA GLY A 511 8.98 -26.27 24.21
C GLY A 511 9.84 -27.51 24.48
N ASP A 512 9.27 -28.71 24.50
CA ASP A 512 10.01 -29.97 24.71
C ASP A 512 10.89 -30.31 23.49
N MET A 513 10.40 -30.03 22.28
CA MET A 513 11.15 -30.19 21.03
C MET A 513 12.30 -29.17 20.91
N ARG A 514 12.05 -27.89 21.23
CA ARG A 514 13.07 -26.82 21.17
C ARG A 514 14.16 -26.98 22.22
N SER A 515 13.79 -27.46 23.42
CA SER A 515 14.73 -27.64 24.53
C SER A 515 15.46 -28.99 24.52
N GLY A 516 15.15 -29.87 23.55
CA GLY A 516 15.77 -31.21 23.45
C GLY A 516 15.37 -32.16 24.58
N ARG A 517 14.34 -31.83 25.38
CA ARG A 517 13.85 -32.64 26.52
C ARG A 517 12.87 -33.73 26.10
N MET A 518 12.99 -34.22 24.87
CA MET A 518 12.12 -35.24 24.32
C MET A 518 12.36 -36.59 24.99
N THR A 519 11.28 -37.21 25.47
CA THR A 519 11.34 -38.58 25.98
C THR A 519 11.52 -39.59 24.85
N ASP A 520 11.93 -40.83 25.16
CA ASP A 520 12.02 -41.91 24.16
C ASP A 520 10.67 -42.16 23.45
N ASP A 521 9.55 -41.93 24.15
CA ASP A 521 8.20 -42.01 23.58
C ASP A 521 7.92 -40.84 22.63
N ASP A 522 8.36 -39.61 22.96
CA ASP A 522 8.27 -38.45 22.06
C ASP A 522 9.09 -38.69 20.78
N TRP A 523 10.31 -39.22 20.90
CA TRP A 523 11.13 -39.61 19.75
C TRP A 523 10.43 -40.68 18.89
N THR A 524 9.77 -41.64 19.53
CA THR A 524 9.00 -42.68 18.83
C THR A 524 7.79 -42.08 18.11
N ARG A 525 7.05 -41.16 18.73
CA ARG A 525 5.91 -40.45 18.11
C ARG A 525 6.35 -39.58 16.94
N LEU A 526 7.46 -38.85 17.10
CA LEU A 526 8.04 -38.04 16.03
C LEU A 526 8.45 -38.91 14.84
N ALA A 527 9.24 -39.97 15.08
CA ALA A 527 9.71 -40.87 14.03
C ALA A 527 8.56 -41.51 13.23
N ARG A 528 7.45 -41.85 13.89
CA ARG A 528 6.24 -42.37 13.21
C ARG A 528 5.61 -41.36 12.26
N ARG A 529 5.63 -40.07 12.58
CA ARG A 529 5.05 -38.99 11.76
C ARG A 529 6.03 -38.40 10.75
N MET A 530 7.34 -38.58 10.94
CA MET A 530 8.36 -38.06 10.01
C MET A 530 8.17 -38.58 8.58
N SER A 531 7.76 -39.83 8.40
CA SER A 531 7.52 -40.38 7.05
C SER A 531 6.39 -39.63 6.34
N GLU A 532 5.25 -39.45 7.04
CA GLU A 532 4.08 -38.74 6.50
C GLU A 532 4.40 -37.28 6.18
N ILE A 533 5.16 -36.61 7.04
CA ILE A 533 5.54 -35.19 6.86
C ILE A 533 6.57 -35.03 5.74
N SER A 534 7.52 -35.96 5.63
CA SER A 534 8.55 -35.91 4.58
C SER A 534 8.01 -36.22 3.19
N GLU A 535 6.92 -36.98 3.09
CA GLU A 535 6.27 -37.31 1.82
C GLU A 535 5.19 -36.27 1.42
N ALA A 536 4.77 -35.41 2.35
CA ALA A 536 3.76 -34.40 2.09
C ALA A 536 4.26 -33.33 1.09
N PRO A 537 3.46 -32.95 0.08
CA PRO A 537 3.84 -31.93 -0.91
C PRO A 537 3.71 -30.49 -0.36
N LEU A 538 4.42 -30.17 0.71
CA LEU A 538 4.42 -28.88 1.40
C LEU A 538 5.72 -28.11 1.10
N PHE A 539 5.60 -26.91 0.54
CA PHE A 539 6.72 -26.05 0.17
C PHE A 539 6.79 -24.83 1.09
N ILE A 540 8.00 -24.45 1.52
CA ILE A 540 8.24 -23.30 2.42
C ILE A 540 9.25 -22.37 1.75
N ASP A 541 8.88 -21.09 1.66
CA ASP A 541 9.77 -20.01 1.26
C ASP A 541 9.84 -18.97 2.39
N ASP A 542 11.03 -18.75 2.94
CA ASP A 542 11.32 -17.79 4.01
C ASP A 542 12.24 -16.65 3.56
N SER A 543 12.33 -16.41 2.24
CA SER A 543 13.08 -15.29 1.71
C SER A 543 12.55 -13.97 2.30
N PRO A 544 13.41 -13.12 2.89
CA PRO A 544 12.99 -11.81 3.40
C PRO A 544 12.65 -10.87 2.23
N ASN A 545 11.74 -9.92 2.48
CA ASN A 545 11.42 -8.82 1.56
C ASN A 545 10.94 -9.25 0.15
N LEU A 546 10.23 -10.38 0.04
CA LEU A 546 9.70 -10.84 -1.24
C LEU A 546 8.69 -9.84 -1.82
N THR A 547 8.91 -9.48 -3.08
CA THR A 547 7.96 -8.68 -3.86
C THR A 547 6.82 -9.56 -4.40
N MET A 548 5.69 -8.94 -4.75
CA MET A 548 4.55 -9.64 -5.35
C MET A 548 4.91 -10.36 -6.66
N MET A 549 5.81 -9.77 -7.46
CA MET A 549 6.27 -10.35 -8.73
C MET A 549 7.04 -11.65 -8.50
N GLU A 550 7.91 -11.68 -7.49
CA GLU A 550 8.65 -12.89 -7.12
C GLU A 550 7.72 -13.98 -6.57
N ILE A 551 6.78 -13.61 -5.69
CA ILE A 551 5.77 -14.55 -5.16
C ILE A 551 4.97 -15.17 -6.31
N ARG A 552 4.48 -14.35 -7.24
CA ARG A 552 3.73 -14.80 -8.43
C ARG A 552 4.57 -15.72 -9.31
N ALA A 553 5.82 -15.36 -9.61
CA ALA A 553 6.72 -16.16 -10.42
C ALA A 553 7.02 -17.54 -9.79
N LYS A 554 7.27 -17.57 -8.48
CA LYS A 554 7.52 -18.81 -7.73
C LYS A 554 6.27 -19.67 -7.64
N ALA A 555 5.10 -19.07 -7.36
CA ALA A 555 3.82 -19.77 -7.31
C ALA A 555 3.45 -20.39 -8.68
N ARG A 556 3.63 -19.65 -9.78
CA ARG A 556 3.46 -20.17 -11.16
C ARG A 556 4.33 -21.39 -11.43
N ARG A 557 5.62 -21.31 -11.08
CA ARG A 557 6.57 -22.42 -11.28
C ARG A 557 6.17 -23.65 -10.47
N LEU A 558 5.71 -23.47 -9.24
CA LEU A 558 5.22 -24.55 -8.38
C LEU A 558 3.90 -25.12 -8.91
N LYS A 559 2.97 -24.30 -9.40
CA LYS A 559 1.73 -24.76 -10.04
C LYS A 559 2.00 -25.63 -11.26
N GLN A 560 2.91 -25.21 -12.13
CA GLN A 560 3.27 -25.99 -13.33
C GLN A 560 3.94 -27.33 -13.00
N LYS A 561 4.79 -27.37 -11.96
CA LYS A 561 5.59 -28.55 -11.64
C LYS A 561 4.90 -29.53 -10.68
N HIS A 562 4.13 -29.01 -9.74
CA HIS A 562 3.60 -29.74 -8.59
C HIS A 562 2.09 -29.56 -8.37
N ASP A 563 1.39 -28.84 -9.26
CA ASP A 563 -0.04 -28.55 -9.17
C ASP A 563 -0.49 -28.08 -7.77
N ILE A 564 0.10 -26.98 -7.28
CA ILE A 564 -0.27 -26.42 -5.98
C ILE A 564 -1.78 -26.12 -5.91
N ARG A 565 -2.35 -26.39 -4.74
CA ARG A 565 -3.78 -26.29 -4.40
C ARG A 565 -4.06 -25.28 -3.31
N LEU A 566 -3.05 -24.79 -2.57
CA LEU A 566 -3.20 -23.75 -1.55
C LEU A 566 -1.92 -22.88 -1.50
N ILE A 567 -2.11 -21.57 -1.40
CA ILE A 567 -1.03 -20.61 -1.16
C ILE A 567 -1.31 -19.89 0.17
N VAL A 568 -0.32 -19.79 1.05
CA VAL A 568 -0.39 -19.03 2.30
C VAL A 568 0.69 -17.96 2.31
N ILE A 569 0.38 -16.76 2.78
CA ILE A 569 1.30 -15.63 2.90
C ILE A 569 1.24 -15.11 4.35
N ASP A 570 2.39 -15.09 5.03
CA ASP A 570 2.51 -14.82 6.47
C ASP A 570 3.63 -13.79 6.74
N TYR A 571 3.37 -12.52 7.04
CA TYR A 571 2.08 -11.81 7.01
C TYR A 571 2.11 -10.65 6.00
N LEU A 572 0.93 -10.29 5.50
CA LEU A 572 0.74 -9.38 4.36
C LEU A 572 1.38 -7.99 4.58
N GLN A 573 1.44 -7.53 5.83
CA GLN A 573 2.05 -6.26 6.22
C GLN A 573 3.58 -6.30 6.37
N LEU A 574 4.29 -7.32 5.87
CA LEU A 574 5.75 -7.27 5.65
C LEU A 574 6.12 -7.28 4.16
N MET A 575 5.13 -7.32 3.29
CA MET A 575 5.36 -7.18 1.86
C MET A 575 5.81 -5.76 1.53
N SER A 576 6.70 -5.65 0.55
CA SER A 576 7.10 -4.40 -0.06
C SER A 576 6.75 -4.43 -1.55
N SER A 577 6.24 -3.31 -2.05
CA SER A 577 5.90 -3.11 -3.46
C SER A 577 7.14 -2.89 -4.34
N GLY A 578 8.32 -2.67 -3.73
CA GLY A 578 9.54 -2.31 -4.45
C GLY A 578 9.50 -0.92 -5.10
N LYS A 579 8.39 -0.18 -4.95
CA LYS A 579 8.22 1.20 -5.40
C LYS A 579 8.15 2.11 -4.18
N LYS A 580 8.52 3.39 -4.32
CA LYS A 580 8.12 4.41 -3.34
C LYS A 580 6.60 4.59 -3.49
N VAL A 581 5.86 4.31 -2.44
CA VAL A 581 4.41 4.56 -2.34
C VAL A 581 4.22 5.48 -1.13
N GLU A 582 3.49 6.61 -1.25
CA GLU A 582 3.45 7.57 -0.12
C GLU A 582 2.78 7.02 1.15
N SER A 583 1.87 6.03 1.05
CA SER A 583 1.09 5.52 2.20
C SER A 583 1.05 4.00 2.27
N ARG A 584 1.30 3.46 3.47
CA ARG A 584 1.22 2.02 3.76
C ARG A 584 -0.16 1.43 3.42
N GLN A 585 -1.22 2.22 3.56
CA GLN A 585 -2.59 1.80 3.25
C GLN A 585 -2.80 1.56 1.75
N GLN A 586 -2.18 2.38 0.90
CA GLN A 586 -2.20 2.23 -0.56
C GLN A 586 -1.42 0.97 -0.96
N GLU A 587 -0.29 0.73 -0.31
CA GLU A 587 0.54 -0.44 -0.53
C GLU A 587 -0.19 -1.75 -0.16
N VAL A 588 -0.86 -1.78 1.00
CA VAL A 588 -1.68 -2.91 1.45
C VAL A 588 -2.89 -3.15 0.52
N SER A 589 -3.50 -2.08 -0.01
CA SER A 589 -4.59 -2.16 -1.00
C SER A 589 -4.11 -2.78 -2.32
N GLU A 590 -2.93 -2.38 -2.80
CA GLU A 590 -2.32 -2.94 -4.01
C GLU A 590 -1.96 -4.43 -3.83
N PHE A 591 -1.46 -4.82 -2.64
CA PHE A 591 -1.21 -6.23 -2.32
C PHE A 591 -2.48 -7.05 -2.32
N SER A 592 -3.55 -6.56 -1.68
CA SER A 592 -4.85 -7.23 -1.66
C SER A 592 -5.36 -7.55 -3.07
N ARG A 593 -5.35 -6.55 -3.96
CA ARG A 593 -5.74 -6.73 -5.38
C ARG A 593 -4.84 -7.73 -6.11
N SER A 594 -3.53 -7.59 -5.94
CA SER A 594 -2.56 -8.46 -6.62
C SER A 594 -2.68 -9.92 -6.18
N LEU A 595 -2.96 -10.16 -4.91
CA LEU A 595 -3.25 -11.51 -4.38
C LEU A 595 -4.56 -12.07 -4.91
N LYS A 596 -5.60 -11.24 -5.06
CA LYS A 596 -6.85 -11.68 -5.68
C LYS A 596 -6.66 -12.05 -7.16
N LEU A 597 -5.85 -11.30 -7.89
CA LEU A 597 -5.49 -11.61 -9.27
C LEU A 597 -4.67 -12.91 -9.34
N LEU A 598 -3.70 -13.09 -8.44
CA LEU A 598 -2.92 -14.33 -8.34
C LEU A 598 -3.81 -15.55 -8.08
N ALA A 599 -4.77 -15.43 -7.15
CA ALA A 599 -5.71 -16.51 -6.82
C ALA A 599 -6.52 -16.94 -8.05
N LYS A 600 -7.08 -15.97 -8.77
CA LYS A 600 -7.86 -16.21 -10.00
C LYS A 600 -7.03 -16.80 -11.11
N GLU A 601 -5.84 -16.25 -11.33
CA GLU A 601 -4.95 -16.68 -12.40
C GLU A 601 -4.48 -18.13 -12.23
N LEU A 602 -4.11 -18.52 -11.01
CA LEU A 602 -3.64 -19.87 -10.73
C LEU A 602 -4.78 -20.84 -10.42
N GLU A 603 -6.02 -20.37 -10.33
CA GLU A 603 -7.19 -21.12 -9.85
C GLU A 603 -6.91 -21.84 -8.52
N VAL A 604 -6.33 -21.12 -7.56
CA VAL A 604 -5.91 -21.64 -6.26
C VAL A 604 -6.36 -20.70 -5.13
N PRO A 605 -6.89 -21.22 -4.01
CA PRO A 605 -7.13 -20.39 -2.83
C PRO A 605 -5.83 -19.79 -2.30
N VAL A 606 -5.85 -18.48 -2.07
CA VAL A 606 -4.75 -17.71 -1.47
C VAL A 606 -5.20 -17.22 -0.09
N VAL A 607 -4.50 -17.65 0.96
CA VAL A 607 -4.72 -17.24 2.35
C VAL A 607 -3.68 -16.20 2.73
N ALA A 608 -4.12 -14.98 3.01
CA ALA A 608 -3.28 -13.90 3.52
C ALA A 608 -3.49 -13.75 5.03
N VAL A 609 -2.42 -13.88 5.81
CA VAL A 609 -2.43 -13.58 7.24
C VAL A 609 -2.24 -12.09 7.42
N CYS A 610 -3.10 -11.49 8.24
CA CYS A 610 -3.03 -10.08 8.60
C CYS A 610 -3.25 -9.89 10.09
N GLN A 611 -2.75 -8.78 10.60
CA GLN A 611 -3.01 -8.37 11.98
C GLN A 611 -4.22 -7.45 12.08
N LEU A 612 -4.96 -7.56 13.19
CA LEU A 612 -6.08 -6.69 13.52
C LEU A 612 -5.61 -5.47 14.34
N ASN A 613 -6.27 -4.33 14.12
CA ASN A 613 -6.12 -3.15 14.97
C ASN A 613 -6.67 -3.41 16.38
N ARG A 614 -6.11 -2.75 17.40
CA ARG A 614 -6.55 -2.92 18.81
C ARG A 614 -7.83 -2.18 19.21
N GLY A 615 -8.51 -1.51 18.27
CA GLY A 615 -9.80 -0.85 18.50
C GLY A 615 -10.87 -1.67 19.26
N PRO A 616 -10.97 -3.01 19.10
CA PRO A 616 -11.88 -3.85 19.88
C PRO A 616 -11.62 -3.86 21.38
N GLU A 617 -10.41 -3.51 21.83
CA GLU A 617 -10.03 -3.53 23.24
C GLU A 617 -10.66 -2.39 24.04
N GLN A 618 -10.99 -1.29 23.38
CA GLN A 618 -11.70 -0.15 23.97
C GLN A 618 -13.22 -0.37 24.01
N ARG A 619 -13.72 -1.39 23.31
CA ARG A 619 -15.14 -1.77 23.33
C ARG A 619 -15.46 -2.64 24.53
N THR A 620 -16.67 -2.50 25.04
CA THR A 620 -17.23 -3.40 26.06
C THR A 620 -17.25 -4.85 25.57
N ASP A 621 -17.45 -5.07 24.26
CA ASP A 621 -17.29 -6.37 23.60
C ASP A 621 -15.97 -6.43 22.82
N LYS A 622 -15.03 -7.22 23.36
CA LYS A 622 -13.66 -7.40 22.85
C LYS A 622 -13.58 -8.38 21.66
N ARG A 623 -14.72 -8.82 21.13
CA ARG A 623 -14.77 -9.63 19.89
C ARG A 623 -14.35 -8.79 18.67
N PRO A 624 -13.46 -9.31 17.82
CA PRO A 624 -13.07 -8.67 16.58
C PRO A 624 -14.21 -8.74 15.54
N GLN A 625 -14.27 -7.71 14.72
CA GLN A 625 -15.23 -7.45 13.66
C GLN A 625 -14.47 -7.12 12.37
N VAL A 626 -15.12 -7.23 11.22
CA VAL A 626 -14.48 -6.94 9.92
C VAL A 626 -14.02 -5.48 9.82
N SER A 627 -14.67 -4.57 10.56
CA SER A 627 -14.25 -3.18 10.71
C SER A 627 -12.86 -3.01 11.32
N ASP A 628 -12.34 -4.03 12.03
CA ASP A 628 -11.09 -3.97 12.77
C ASP A 628 -9.88 -4.39 11.92
N LEU A 629 -10.14 -4.89 10.71
CA LEU A 629 -9.16 -5.01 9.62
C LEU A 629 -8.86 -3.67 8.94
N ARG A 630 -9.67 -2.64 9.21
CA ARG A 630 -9.62 -1.38 8.49
C ARG A 630 -8.55 -0.49 9.08
N GLU A 631 -7.50 -0.28 8.31
CA GLU A 631 -6.76 0.98 8.34
C GLU A 631 -7.53 2.09 7.59
N SER A 632 -8.54 1.77 6.77
CA SER A 632 -9.32 2.74 6.00
C SER A 632 -10.41 3.48 6.82
N GLY A 633 -10.58 4.77 6.55
CA GLY A 633 -11.57 5.59 7.25
C GLY A 633 -13.02 5.42 6.77
N CYS A 634 -13.92 6.04 7.52
CA CYS A 634 -15.37 5.93 7.36
C CYS A 634 -16.02 7.31 7.23
N LEU A 635 -17.23 7.37 6.70
CA LEU A 635 -17.98 8.60 6.41
C LEU A 635 -19.31 8.60 7.19
N PRO A 636 -19.79 9.72 7.76
CA PRO A 636 -21.08 9.77 8.45
C PRO A 636 -22.28 9.56 7.49
N ALA A 637 -23.44 9.23 8.05
CA ALA A 637 -24.67 9.00 7.27
C ALA A 637 -25.07 10.20 6.41
N SER A 638 -24.74 11.40 6.86
CA SER A 638 -25.03 12.67 6.20
C SER A 638 -24.21 12.91 4.92
N THR A 639 -23.12 12.14 4.71
CA THR A 639 -22.24 12.30 3.55
C THR A 639 -23.00 12.03 2.26
N ARG A 640 -22.90 12.96 1.30
CA ARG A 640 -23.65 12.91 0.05
C ARG A 640 -22.81 12.39 -1.10
N ILE A 641 -23.29 11.33 -1.72
CA ILE A 641 -22.64 10.65 -2.83
C ILE A 641 -23.18 11.20 -4.15
N MET A 642 -22.27 11.55 -5.06
CA MET A 642 -22.65 12.07 -6.38
C MET A 642 -23.04 10.93 -7.33
N ARG A 643 -24.31 10.90 -7.73
CA ARG A 643 -24.83 9.87 -8.64
C ARG A 643 -24.48 10.19 -10.10
N ALA A 644 -24.02 9.18 -10.82
CA ALA A 644 -23.73 9.24 -12.24
C ALA A 644 -24.94 8.90 -13.11
N ASP A 645 -25.95 8.21 -12.58
CA ASP A 645 -27.19 7.93 -13.31
C ASP A 645 -28.03 9.21 -13.52
N THR A 646 -28.37 9.91 -12.44
CA THR A 646 -29.33 11.03 -12.41
C THR A 646 -28.65 12.39 -12.29
N GLY A 647 -27.38 12.44 -11.89
CA GLY A 647 -26.64 13.67 -11.62
C GLY A 647 -26.97 14.33 -10.27
N ALA A 648 -27.91 13.76 -9.52
CA ALA A 648 -28.28 14.20 -8.19
C ALA A 648 -27.33 13.62 -7.12
N GLU A 649 -27.53 14.02 -5.87
CA GLU A 649 -26.86 13.45 -4.71
C GLU A 649 -27.82 12.59 -3.90
N VAL A 650 -27.27 11.56 -3.25
CA VAL A 650 -27.96 10.72 -2.28
C VAL A 650 -27.06 10.51 -1.08
N THR A 651 -27.60 10.53 0.13
CA THR A 651 -26.80 10.31 1.34
C THR A 651 -26.49 8.84 1.56
N LEU A 652 -25.40 8.53 2.27
CA LEU A 652 -25.10 7.15 2.68
C LEU A 652 -26.21 6.57 3.57
N GLY A 653 -26.84 7.38 4.42
CA GLY A 653 -28.00 6.98 5.22
C GLY A 653 -29.19 6.55 4.36
N GLU A 654 -29.57 7.36 3.36
CA GLU A 654 -30.67 7.03 2.44
C GLU A 654 -30.38 5.78 1.61
N LEU A 655 -29.13 5.57 1.17
CA LEU A 655 -28.73 4.36 0.46
C LEU A 655 -28.81 3.11 1.34
N LEU A 656 -28.45 3.22 2.62
CA LEU A 656 -28.58 2.12 3.55
C LEU A 656 -30.05 1.76 3.80
N GLU A 657 -30.91 2.76 3.99
CA GLU A 657 -32.34 2.55 4.25
C GLU A 657 -33.09 2.01 3.03
N SER A 658 -32.77 2.53 1.84
CA SER A 658 -33.40 2.11 0.58
C SER A 658 -32.84 0.79 0.04
N GLY A 659 -31.59 0.44 0.37
CA GLY A 659 -30.87 -0.69 -0.22
C GLY A 659 -30.52 -0.50 -1.70
N GLU A 660 -30.65 0.72 -2.22
CA GLU A 660 -30.37 1.03 -3.63
C GLU A 660 -28.86 0.91 -3.94
N GLN A 661 -28.52 0.44 -5.14
CA GLN A 661 -27.15 0.32 -5.64
C GLN A 661 -26.93 1.26 -6.83
N PRO A 662 -26.81 2.57 -6.61
CA PRO A 662 -26.79 3.56 -7.68
C PRO A 662 -25.49 3.51 -8.49
N LEU A 663 -25.51 4.09 -9.68
CA LEU A 663 -24.28 4.42 -10.40
C LEU A 663 -23.73 5.73 -9.84
N VAL A 664 -22.44 5.76 -9.49
CA VAL A 664 -21.75 6.90 -8.88
C VAL A 664 -20.55 7.33 -9.70
N TRP A 665 -20.16 8.59 -9.55
CA TRP A 665 -18.94 9.10 -10.16
C TRP A 665 -17.70 8.70 -9.35
N SER A 666 -16.67 8.29 -10.07
CA SER A 666 -15.38 7.86 -9.54
C SER A 666 -14.24 8.37 -10.44
N LEU A 667 -13.00 8.36 -9.95
CA LEU A 667 -11.81 8.71 -10.71
C LEU A 667 -11.05 7.44 -11.15
N ASP A 668 -10.65 7.37 -12.41
CA ASP A 668 -9.73 6.34 -12.90
C ASP A 668 -8.26 6.68 -12.57
N GLU A 669 -7.33 5.80 -12.93
CA GLU A 669 -5.88 5.97 -12.72
C GLU A 669 -5.31 7.23 -13.42
N ARG A 670 -6.04 7.79 -14.40
CA ARG A 670 -5.68 9.04 -15.10
C ARG A 670 -6.45 10.25 -14.57
N MET A 671 -7.10 10.12 -13.41
CA MET A 671 -7.91 11.17 -12.78
C MET A 671 -9.08 11.66 -13.67
N ARG A 672 -9.62 10.79 -14.51
CA ARG A 672 -10.82 11.06 -15.32
C ARG A 672 -12.07 10.53 -14.61
N MET A 673 -13.17 11.25 -14.76
CA MET A 673 -14.44 10.83 -14.18
C MET A 673 -15.03 9.65 -14.95
N VAL A 674 -15.19 8.53 -14.26
CA VAL A 674 -15.76 7.28 -14.79
C VAL A 674 -16.95 6.83 -13.93
N VAL A 675 -17.89 6.16 -14.58
CA VAL A 675 -19.09 5.64 -13.90
C VAL A 675 -18.78 4.29 -13.27
N ARG A 676 -19.15 4.11 -11.99
CA ARG A 676 -19.04 2.83 -11.29
C ARG A 676 -20.29 2.54 -10.45
N PRO A 677 -20.68 1.28 -10.28
CA PRO A 677 -21.78 0.94 -9.38
C PRO A 677 -21.33 1.06 -7.92
N MET A 678 -22.14 1.67 -7.08
CA MET A 678 -22.01 1.53 -5.63
C MET A 678 -22.78 0.29 -5.20
N VAL A 679 -22.07 -0.78 -4.86
CA VAL A 679 -22.67 -2.11 -4.66
C VAL A 679 -23.17 -2.34 -3.24
N LYS A 680 -22.65 -1.60 -2.25
CA LYS A 680 -23.05 -1.78 -0.85
C LYS A 680 -22.73 -0.55 -0.02
N VAL A 681 -23.67 -0.16 0.84
CA VAL A 681 -23.44 0.75 1.98
C VAL A 681 -23.77 -0.01 3.26
N PHE A 682 -22.97 0.14 4.32
CA PHE A 682 -23.22 -0.53 5.59
C PHE A 682 -22.67 0.28 6.79
N PRO A 683 -23.23 0.10 8.00
CA PRO A 683 -22.77 0.79 9.20
C PRO A 683 -21.42 0.24 9.67
N SER A 684 -20.56 1.13 10.15
CA SER A 684 -19.18 0.86 10.58
C SER A 684 -18.91 1.27 12.03
N GLY A 685 -19.97 1.43 12.82
CA GLY A 685 -19.95 1.77 14.24
C GLY A 685 -19.94 3.27 14.49
N ARG A 686 -19.55 3.65 15.71
CA ARG A 686 -19.45 5.04 16.15
C ARG A 686 -17.98 5.43 16.28
N LYS A 687 -17.56 6.49 15.61
CA LYS A 687 -16.16 6.94 15.56
C LYS A 687 -16.07 8.46 15.65
N GLU A 688 -14.93 8.99 16.07
CA GLU A 688 -14.66 10.43 16.00
C GLU A 688 -14.58 10.88 14.55
N VAL A 689 -15.38 11.90 14.21
CA VAL A 689 -15.50 12.47 12.87
C VAL A 689 -14.91 13.87 12.86
N PHE A 690 -14.18 14.19 11.80
CA PHE A 690 -13.57 15.48 11.54
C PHE A 690 -14.23 16.10 10.31
N ARG A 691 -14.42 17.42 10.33
CA ARG A 691 -14.84 18.22 9.18
C ARG A 691 -13.62 18.82 8.51
N LEU A 692 -13.43 18.47 7.24
CA LEU A 692 -12.50 19.09 6.31
C LEU A 692 -13.22 20.23 5.57
N GLU A 693 -12.67 21.45 5.62
CA GLU A 693 -13.14 22.58 4.84
C GLU A 693 -12.07 23.05 3.84
N LEU A 694 -12.47 23.24 2.58
CA LEU A 694 -11.58 23.64 1.49
C LEU A 694 -11.78 25.11 1.08
N ALA A 695 -10.82 25.66 0.34
CA ALA A 695 -10.82 27.05 -0.11
C ALA A 695 -11.90 27.33 -1.16
N SER A 696 -12.38 26.33 -1.91
CA SER A 696 -13.61 26.46 -2.70
C SER A 696 -14.88 26.56 -1.85
N GLY A 697 -14.78 26.35 -0.55
CA GLY A 697 -15.90 26.28 0.37
C GLY A 697 -16.53 24.89 0.48
N ARG A 698 -16.07 23.89 -0.29
CA ARG A 698 -16.51 22.50 -0.14
C ARG A 698 -16.16 21.95 1.24
N ARG A 699 -17.00 21.06 1.77
CA ARG A 699 -16.85 20.48 3.09
C ARG A 699 -17.21 19.00 3.05
N VAL A 700 -16.41 18.18 3.71
CA VAL A 700 -16.67 16.75 3.89
C VAL A 700 -16.36 16.36 5.32
N GLU A 701 -17.14 15.44 5.85
CA GLU A 701 -16.98 14.90 7.18
C GLU A 701 -16.49 13.46 7.05
N ALA A 702 -15.44 13.08 7.77
CA ALA A 702 -14.87 11.74 7.74
C ALA A 702 -14.07 11.43 9.01
N THR A 703 -13.75 10.17 9.25
CA THR A 703 -12.85 9.79 10.35
C THR A 703 -11.40 10.18 10.05
N ALA A 704 -10.55 10.34 11.08
CA ALA A 704 -9.16 10.76 10.92
C ALA A 704 -8.35 9.88 9.95
N ASN A 705 -8.62 8.58 9.91
CA ASN A 705 -7.94 7.65 9.02
C ASN A 705 -8.55 7.59 7.60
N HIS A 706 -9.50 8.46 7.24
CA HIS A 706 -10.11 8.45 5.91
C HIS A 706 -9.17 9.06 4.87
N PRO A 707 -8.78 8.32 3.82
CA PRO A 707 -7.88 8.86 2.81
C PRO A 707 -8.58 9.84 1.87
N PHE A 708 -7.88 10.94 1.55
CA PHE A 708 -8.21 11.91 0.53
C PHE A 708 -7.07 11.98 -0.49
N LEU A 709 -7.40 12.13 -1.77
CA LEU A 709 -6.40 12.21 -2.82
C LEU A 709 -5.76 13.60 -2.79
N THR A 710 -4.46 13.66 -2.49
CA THR A 710 -3.61 14.86 -2.54
C THR A 710 -2.71 14.82 -3.79
N ILE A 711 -1.91 15.86 -4.01
CA ILE A 711 -0.95 15.92 -5.14
C ILE A 711 0.06 14.78 -5.06
N ASP A 712 0.49 14.46 -3.84
CA ASP A 712 1.48 13.43 -3.59
C ASP A 712 0.81 12.05 -3.54
N GLY A 713 -0.45 11.95 -3.13
CA GLY A 713 -1.19 10.69 -3.18
C GLY A 713 -2.32 10.61 -2.16
N TRP A 714 -2.81 9.41 -1.85
CA TRP A 714 -3.87 9.27 -0.86
C TRP A 714 -3.32 9.44 0.57
N MET A 715 -3.75 10.49 1.25
CA MET A 715 -3.35 10.80 2.63
C MET A 715 -4.55 10.78 3.58
N PRO A 716 -4.40 10.23 4.80
CA PRO A 716 -5.48 10.20 5.78
C PRO A 716 -5.78 11.60 6.34
N LEU A 717 -7.06 11.88 6.60
CA LEU A 717 -7.53 13.18 7.08
C LEU A 717 -6.81 13.70 8.33
N GLY A 718 -6.37 12.83 9.23
CA GLY A 718 -5.68 13.17 10.47
C GLY A 718 -4.25 13.68 10.27
N GLU A 719 -3.66 13.40 9.11
CA GLU A 719 -2.33 13.91 8.72
C GLU A 719 -2.43 15.19 7.90
N LEU A 720 -3.61 15.49 7.35
CA LEU A 720 -3.81 16.68 6.53
C LEU A 720 -3.81 17.96 7.35
N VAL A 721 -3.05 18.95 6.89
CA VAL A 721 -2.97 20.27 7.52
C VAL A 721 -3.47 21.39 6.60
N ALA A 722 -3.84 22.52 7.20
CA ALA A 722 -4.25 23.70 6.43
C ALA A 722 -3.10 24.17 5.51
N GLY A 723 -3.44 24.48 4.25
CA GLY A 723 -2.50 24.84 3.18
C GLY A 723 -2.17 23.71 2.21
N GLU A 724 -2.35 22.45 2.59
CA GLU A 724 -2.24 21.30 1.67
C GLU A 724 -3.41 21.27 0.69
N ARG A 725 -3.36 20.40 -0.33
CA ARG A 725 -4.36 20.37 -1.41
C ARG A 725 -4.94 18.98 -1.63
N VAL A 726 -6.25 18.91 -1.85
CA VAL A 726 -6.98 17.67 -2.16
C VAL A 726 -7.71 17.77 -3.50
N ALA A 727 -7.92 16.61 -4.11
CA ALA A 727 -8.58 16.45 -5.40
C ALA A 727 -10.09 16.68 -5.29
N VAL A 728 -10.58 17.64 -6.07
CA VAL A 728 -12.02 17.88 -6.26
C VAL A 728 -12.35 17.88 -7.76
N PRO A 729 -13.57 17.51 -8.17
CA PRO A 729 -13.96 17.60 -9.58
C PRO A 729 -13.90 19.05 -10.09
N ARG A 730 -13.18 19.25 -11.20
CA ARG A 730 -13.13 20.52 -11.95
C ARG A 730 -14.36 20.70 -12.84
N ALA A 731 -14.87 19.60 -13.38
CA ALA A 731 -16.09 19.55 -14.18
C ALA A 731 -16.76 18.19 -13.92
N VAL A 732 -18.09 18.16 -13.99
CA VAL A 732 -18.86 16.92 -13.84
C VAL A 732 -19.49 16.59 -15.19
N PRO A 733 -19.27 15.37 -15.75
CA PRO A 733 -19.92 14.97 -17.00
C PRO A 733 -21.45 14.96 -16.88
N ALA A 734 -22.13 14.91 -18.03
CA ALA A 734 -23.57 14.67 -18.04
C ALA A 734 -23.89 13.30 -17.40
N PRO A 735 -25.03 13.16 -16.71
CA PRO A 735 -25.46 11.89 -16.14
C PRO A 735 -25.75 10.93 -17.28
N LEU A 736 -25.88 9.65 -16.97
CA LEU A 736 -26.33 8.67 -17.96
C LEU A 736 -27.77 8.92 -18.40
N ASP A 737 -28.63 9.32 -17.46
CA ASP A 737 -30.04 9.60 -17.71
C ASP A 737 -30.26 11.10 -17.93
N VAL A 738 -29.87 11.59 -19.11
CA VAL A 738 -30.21 12.95 -19.55
C VAL A 738 -31.66 12.98 -20.05
N ILE A 739 -32.50 13.75 -19.37
CA ILE A 739 -33.93 13.88 -19.68
C ILE A 739 -34.23 15.36 -20.01
N PRO A 740 -34.42 15.72 -21.29
CA PRO A 740 -34.85 17.06 -21.68
C PRO A 740 -36.20 17.44 -21.05
N ALA A 741 -36.37 18.71 -20.74
CA ALA A 741 -37.62 19.30 -20.27
C ALA A 741 -38.21 20.25 -21.33
N SER A 742 -39.48 20.63 -21.18
CA SER A 742 -40.01 21.79 -21.91
C SER A 742 -39.53 23.10 -21.29
N ASP A 743 -39.47 24.19 -22.05
CA ASP A 743 -39.05 25.51 -21.53
C ASP A 743 -39.91 25.95 -20.33
N ASP A 744 -41.23 25.67 -20.37
CA ASP A 744 -42.16 25.92 -19.26
C ASP A 744 -41.80 25.10 -17.99
N GLU A 745 -41.35 23.85 -18.17
CA GLU A 745 -40.90 23.00 -17.07
C GLU A 745 -39.55 23.49 -16.50
N VAL A 746 -38.62 23.94 -17.34
CA VAL A 746 -37.35 24.54 -16.90
C VAL A 746 -37.61 25.79 -16.05
N ALA A 747 -38.50 26.67 -16.51
CA ALA A 747 -38.91 27.85 -15.74
C ALA A 747 -39.57 27.46 -14.41
N ALA A 748 -40.50 26.50 -14.41
CA ALA A 748 -41.15 26.03 -13.20
C ALA A 748 -40.18 25.39 -12.18
N LEU A 749 -39.16 24.68 -12.66
CA LEU A 749 -38.09 24.12 -11.82
C LEU A 749 -37.24 25.23 -11.18
N ALA A 750 -36.93 26.30 -11.93
CA ALA A 750 -36.21 27.46 -11.40
C ALA A 750 -37.04 28.20 -10.34
N ASP A 751 -38.32 28.47 -10.62
CA ASP A 751 -39.24 29.10 -9.65
C ASP A 751 -39.35 28.27 -8.37
N THR A 752 -39.45 26.95 -8.51
CA THR A 752 -39.47 26.01 -7.38
C THR A 752 -38.15 26.06 -6.60
N ALA A 753 -37.02 26.15 -7.30
CA ALA A 753 -35.70 26.24 -6.66
C ALA A 753 -35.53 27.53 -5.86
N VAL A 754 -35.98 28.66 -6.39
CA VAL A 754 -35.92 29.98 -5.72
C VAL A 754 -36.89 30.01 -4.54
N ALA A 755 -38.16 29.61 -4.73
CA ALA A 755 -39.18 29.65 -3.69
C ALA A 755 -38.91 28.63 -2.57
N GLY A 756 -38.50 27.41 -2.93
CA GLY A 756 -38.20 26.32 -2.00
C GLY A 756 -36.78 26.33 -1.45
N ARG A 757 -35.90 27.17 -2.00
CA ARG A 757 -34.47 27.28 -1.65
C ARG A 757 -33.72 25.95 -1.72
N LEU A 758 -34.11 25.11 -2.67
CA LEU A 758 -33.55 23.78 -2.92
C LEU A 758 -33.76 23.43 -4.39
N ILE A 759 -32.71 23.00 -5.07
CA ILE A 759 -32.83 22.62 -6.48
C ILE A 759 -33.52 21.25 -6.58
N PRO A 760 -34.64 21.10 -7.31
CA PRO A 760 -35.31 19.82 -7.45
C PRO A 760 -34.43 18.77 -8.14
N THR A 761 -34.50 17.50 -7.72
CA THR A 761 -33.72 16.38 -8.28
C THR A 761 -33.82 16.31 -9.82
N ARG A 762 -35.01 16.60 -10.37
CA ARG A 762 -35.30 16.64 -11.81
C ARG A 762 -34.42 17.61 -12.60
N ALA A 763 -33.92 18.68 -11.98
CA ALA A 763 -33.03 19.65 -12.62
C ALA A 763 -31.65 19.06 -12.95
N PHE A 764 -31.18 18.08 -12.18
CA PHE A 764 -29.85 17.50 -12.38
C PHE A 764 -29.77 16.56 -13.58
N SER A 765 -30.89 16.05 -14.06
CA SER A 765 -30.98 15.25 -15.28
C SER A 765 -31.17 16.07 -16.55
N LEU A 766 -31.25 17.41 -16.48
CA LEU A 766 -31.41 18.25 -17.66
C LEU A 766 -30.16 18.22 -18.57
N PRO A 767 -30.31 18.37 -19.90
CA PRO A 767 -29.22 18.64 -20.84
C PRO A 767 -28.42 19.90 -20.46
N LYS A 768 -27.16 19.98 -20.89
CA LYS A 768 -26.24 21.10 -20.54
C LYS A 768 -26.85 22.47 -20.86
N GLU A 769 -27.50 22.60 -22.00
CA GLU A 769 -28.11 23.85 -22.46
C GLU A 769 -29.27 24.29 -21.55
N GLN A 770 -30.09 23.33 -21.09
CA GLN A 770 -31.22 23.58 -20.20
C GLN A 770 -30.78 23.78 -18.76
N VAL A 771 -29.67 23.18 -18.33
CA VAL A 771 -29.03 23.51 -17.06
C VAL A 771 -28.57 24.97 -17.07
N ALA A 772 -27.93 25.43 -18.15
CA ALA A 772 -27.50 26.83 -18.26
C ALA A 772 -28.69 27.81 -18.19
N GLU A 773 -29.82 27.46 -18.82
CA GLU A 773 -31.05 28.24 -18.77
C GLU A 773 -31.73 28.24 -17.39
N LEU A 774 -31.81 27.08 -16.74
CA LEU A 774 -32.27 26.96 -15.35
C LEU A 774 -31.43 27.84 -14.41
N VAL A 775 -30.10 27.73 -14.50
CA VAL A 775 -29.17 28.53 -13.71
C VAL A 775 -29.36 30.01 -14.01
N CYS A 776 -29.60 30.41 -15.26
CA CYS A 776 -29.89 31.79 -15.63
C CYS A 776 -31.12 32.32 -14.87
N HIS A 777 -32.25 31.60 -14.90
CA HIS A 777 -33.46 32.01 -14.18
C HIS A 777 -33.25 32.09 -12.67
N ILE A 778 -32.54 31.13 -12.06
CA ILE A 778 -32.19 31.18 -10.63
C ILE A 778 -31.32 32.40 -10.34
N TRP A 779 -30.35 32.71 -11.21
CA TRP A 779 -29.42 33.83 -11.03
C TRP A 779 -30.10 35.20 -11.14
N GLU A 780 -31.24 35.31 -11.81
CA GLU A 780 -31.99 36.58 -11.94
C GLU A 780 -32.58 37.08 -10.61
N ASP A 781 -32.87 36.17 -9.66
CA ASP A 781 -33.45 36.53 -8.36
C ASP A 781 -32.45 37.22 -7.43
N SER A 782 -31.29 36.60 -7.24
CA SER A 782 -30.31 36.99 -6.20
C SER A 782 -28.85 37.04 -6.71
N GLY A 783 -28.66 37.06 -8.03
CA GLY A 783 -27.35 37.11 -8.67
C GLY A 783 -26.88 38.53 -9.01
N GLU A 784 -25.57 38.73 -8.91
CA GLU A 784 -24.87 39.95 -9.26
C GLU A 784 -23.86 39.67 -10.39
N VAL A 785 -23.94 40.46 -11.45
CA VAL A 785 -22.94 40.52 -12.52
C VAL A 785 -22.54 41.98 -12.73
N ALA A 786 -21.31 42.32 -12.34
CA ALA A 786 -20.79 43.69 -12.39
C ALA A 786 -19.30 43.73 -12.76
N TRP A 787 -18.81 44.93 -13.12
CA TRP A 787 -17.38 45.19 -13.27
C TRP A 787 -16.92 46.12 -12.16
N ASP A 788 -15.94 45.66 -11.38
CA ASP A 788 -15.24 46.49 -10.41
C ASP A 788 -14.15 47.27 -11.16
N ALA A 789 -14.40 48.55 -11.44
CA ALA A 789 -13.47 49.42 -12.13
C ALA A 789 -12.20 49.71 -11.32
N GLY A 790 -12.27 49.66 -9.97
CA GLY A 790 -11.14 49.94 -9.08
C GLY A 790 -10.14 48.78 -9.07
N ALA A 791 -10.64 47.54 -9.01
CA ALA A 791 -9.82 46.33 -9.09
C ALA A 791 -9.65 45.79 -10.52
N ALA A 792 -10.28 46.44 -11.51
CA ALA A 792 -10.35 46.02 -12.91
C ALA A 792 -10.74 44.53 -13.06
N ARG A 793 -11.77 44.07 -12.36
CA ARG A 793 -12.17 42.64 -12.36
C ARG A 793 -13.67 42.47 -12.52
N ALA A 794 -14.08 41.36 -13.13
CA ALA A 794 -15.47 40.97 -13.15
C ALA A 794 -15.90 40.41 -11.78
N VAL A 795 -17.10 40.78 -11.36
CA VAL A 795 -17.79 40.29 -10.17
C VAL A 795 -18.98 39.48 -10.68
N VAL A 796 -18.92 38.16 -10.49
CA VAL A 796 -20.01 37.23 -10.80
C VAL A 796 -20.29 36.48 -9.51
N ARG A 797 -21.38 36.82 -8.84
CA ARG A 797 -21.72 36.34 -7.49
C ARG A 797 -23.21 35.99 -7.42
N TYR A 798 -23.56 35.00 -6.61
CA TYR A 798 -24.92 34.69 -6.21
C TYR A 798 -24.96 34.62 -4.68
N ARG A 799 -25.91 35.32 -4.04
CA ARG A 799 -26.06 35.30 -2.59
C ARG A 799 -27.22 34.40 -2.20
N SER A 800 -26.94 33.41 -1.37
CA SER A 800 -27.95 32.48 -0.85
C SER A 800 -28.02 32.54 0.66
N ALA A 801 -29.23 32.58 1.25
CA ALA A 801 -29.39 32.39 2.69
C ALA A 801 -29.21 30.92 3.11
N ASP A 802 -29.35 29.98 2.17
CA ASP A 802 -29.29 28.54 2.42
C ASP A 802 -28.06 27.91 1.78
N ARG A 803 -27.26 27.22 2.58
CA ARG A 803 -26.02 26.57 2.13
C ARG A 803 -26.28 25.52 1.05
N ARG A 804 -27.35 24.73 1.22
CA ARG A 804 -27.70 23.65 0.29
C ARG A 804 -27.95 24.16 -1.12
N LEU A 805 -28.67 25.28 -1.26
CA LEU A 805 -28.89 25.91 -2.57
C LEU A 805 -27.58 26.34 -3.22
N ALA A 806 -26.63 26.89 -2.46
CA ALA A 806 -25.32 27.27 -2.97
C ALA A 806 -24.50 26.05 -3.44
N ASP A 807 -24.53 24.94 -2.69
CA ASP A 807 -23.85 23.68 -3.07
C ASP A 807 -24.46 23.08 -4.35
N ASP A 808 -25.79 23.01 -4.41
CA ASP A 808 -26.52 22.47 -5.57
C ASP A 808 -26.29 23.34 -6.83
N LEU A 809 -26.28 24.67 -6.67
CA LEU A 809 -25.99 25.61 -7.76
C LEU A 809 -24.53 25.50 -8.21
N ALA A 810 -23.57 25.35 -7.28
CA ALA A 810 -22.18 25.08 -7.62
C ALA A 810 -22.03 23.77 -8.41
N ARG A 811 -22.78 22.72 -8.05
CA ARG A 811 -22.81 21.44 -8.80
C ARG A 811 -23.34 21.62 -10.23
N LEU A 812 -24.43 22.38 -10.42
CA LEU A 812 -24.94 22.70 -11.76
C LEU A 812 -23.94 23.55 -12.58
N LEU A 813 -23.20 24.45 -11.93
CA LEU A 813 -22.13 25.20 -12.59
C LEU A 813 -20.99 24.27 -13.06
N LEU A 814 -20.61 23.27 -12.28
CA LEU A 814 -19.60 22.27 -12.72
C LEU A 814 -20.06 21.47 -13.94
N ARG A 815 -21.37 21.24 -14.11
CA ARG A 815 -21.98 20.58 -15.29
C ARG A 815 -21.87 21.42 -16.57
N ILE A 816 -21.77 22.75 -16.46
CA ILE A 816 -21.50 23.64 -17.58
C ILE A 816 -20.01 23.97 -17.74
N GLY A 817 -19.14 23.43 -16.88
CA GLY A 817 -17.70 23.66 -16.90
C GLY A 817 -17.26 24.94 -16.17
N VAL A 818 -18.11 25.47 -15.29
CA VAL A 818 -17.84 26.68 -14.50
C VAL A 818 -17.54 26.27 -13.05
N PHE A 819 -16.32 26.55 -12.61
CA PHE A 819 -15.96 26.39 -11.20
C PHE A 819 -16.36 27.63 -10.38
N ALA A 820 -16.95 27.41 -9.20
CA ALA A 820 -17.36 28.47 -8.30
C ALA A 820 -16.88 28.19 -6.86
N ARG A 821 -16.67 29.27 -6.10
CA ARG A 821 -16.25 29.25 -4.70
C ARG A 821 -17.40 29.72 -3.82
N ILE A 822 -17.67 29.02 -2.73
CA ILE A 822 -18.66 29.40 -1.72
C ILE A 822 -17.93 29.97 -0.51
N THR A 823 -18.33 31.16 -0.07
CA THR A 823 -17.78 31.82 1.12
C THR A 823 -18.89 32.11 2.14
N ASP A 824 -18.58 31.92 3.42
CA ASP A 824 -19.46 32.28 4.52
C ASP A 824 -19.48 33.81 4.69
N ALA A 825 -20.66 34.41 4.59
CA ALA A 825 -20.89 35.84 4.79
C ALA A 825 -21.72 36.10 6.07
N GLY A 826 -21.67 35.18 7.05
CA GLY A 826 -22.35 35.28 8.34
C GLY A 826 -23.77 34.75 8.31
N GLU A 827 -24.73 35.57 7.88
CA GLU A 827 -26.15 35.18 7.75
C GLU A 827 -26.51 34.65 6.36
N SER A 828 -25.53 34.59 5.44
CA SER A 828 -25.70 34.13 4.06
C SER A 828 -24.41 33.55 3.49
N TRP A 829 -24.52 32.90 2.35
CA TRP A 829 -23.44 32.26 1.61
C TRP A 829 -23.30 32.93 0.24
N ASP A 830 -22.11 33.43 -0.05
CA ASP A 830 -21.79 34.03 -1.33
C ASP A 830 -21.11 32.99 -2.23
N LEU A 831 -21.80 32.56 -3.30
CA LEU A 831 -21.26 31.74 -4.38
C LEU A 831 -20.64 32.66 -5.44
N THR A 832 -19.33 32.62 -5.63
CA THR A 832 -18.59 33.51 -6.55
C THR A 832 -17.90 32.70 -7.65
N VAL A 833 -18.13 33.08 -8.92
CA VAL A 833 -17.40 32.51 -10.06
C VAL A 833 -16.07 33.26 -10.21
N THR A 834 -14.97 32.55 -10.00
CA THR A 834 -13.61 33.11 -10.01
C THR A 834 -12.78 32.55 -11.15
N GLY A 835 -11.86 33.37 -11.67
CA GLY A 835 -11.02 33.03 -12.82
C GLY A 835 -11.65 33.50 -14.13
N ALA A 836 -10.85 34.14 -14.98
CA ALA A 836 -11.34 34.80 -16.19
C ALA A 836 -12.02 33.81 -17.16
N GLU A 837 -11.53 32.57 -17.24
CA GLU A 837 -12.10 31.53 -18.10
C GLU A 837 -13.47 31.05 -17.59
N ASN A 838 -13.59 30.71 -16.30
CA ASN A 838 -14.89 30.35 -15.69
C ASN A 838 -15.90 31.50 -15.83
N GLN A 839 -15.46 32.73 -15.62
CA GLN A 839 -16.30 33.92 -15.79
C GLN A 839 -16.73 34.10 -17.25
N ALA A 840 -15.85 33.86 -18.22
CA ALA A 840 -16.18 33.94 -19.63
C ALA A 840 -17.22 32.87 -20.04
N VAL A 841 -17.01 31.61 -19.62
CA VAL A 841 -17.97 30.52 -19.87
C VAL A 841 -19.32 30.84 -19.22
N PHE A 842 -19.33 31.30 -17.97
CA PHE A 842 -20.56 31.70 -17.29
C PHE A 842 -21.29 32.82 -18.04
N LEU A 843 -20.60 33.90 -18.41
CA LEU A 843 -21.22 35.05 -19.07
C LEU A 843 -21.71 34.71 -20.49
N HIS A 844 -21.06 33.75 -21.15
CA HIS A 844 -21.47 33.27 -22.47
C HIS A 844 -22.68 32.32 -22.40
N ASP A 845 -22.65 31.32 -21.51
CA ASP A 845 -23.65 30.24 -21.49
C ASP A 845 -24.87 30.58 -20.61
N VAL A 846 -24.64 31.22 -19.45
CA VAL A 846 -25.68 31.62 -18.49
C VAL A 846 -26.08 33.08 -18.71
N GLY A 847 -25.11 33.99 -18.81
CA GLY A 847 -25.33 35.43 -18.94
C GLY A 847 -25.79 35.92 -20.32
N LYS A 848 -26.05 35.02 -21.28
CA LYS A 848 -26.28 35.33 -22.71
C LYS A 848 -27.29 36.44 -22.99
N HIS A 849 -28.31 36.60 -22.16
CA HIS A 849 -29.41 37.56 -22.35
C HIS A 849 -29.27 38.86 -21.54
N GLY A 850 -28.33 38.93 -20.59
CA GLY A 850 -28.14 40.10 -19.71
C GLY A 850 -27.23 41.16 -20.32
N THR A 851 -27.71 42.40 -20.44
CA THR A 851 -26.91 43.54 -20.96
C THR A 851 -25.66 43.82 -20.12
N ALA A 852 -25.74 43.63 -18.79
CA ALA A 852 -24.60 43.73 -17.89
C ALA A 852 -23.57 42.63 -18.15
N ALA A 853 -24.01 41.38 -18.36
CA ALA A 853 -23.14 40.24 -18.62
C ALA A 853 -22.37 40.37 -19.94
N GLN A 854 -23.05 40.80 -21.01
CA GLN A 854 -22.40 41.06 -22.30
C GLN A 854 -21.35 42.18 -22.21
N TRP A 855 -21.66 43.24 -21.45
CA TRP A 855 -20.71 44.33 -21.24
C TRP A 855 -19.49 43.89 -20.41
N VAL A 856 -19.69 43.13 -19.33
CA VAL A 856 -18.60 42.57 -18.53
C VAL A 856 -17.73 41.59 -19.35
N LEU A 857 -18.34 40.75 -20.18
CA LEU A 857 -17.63 39.85 -21.09
C LEU A 857 -16.74 40.62 -22.08
N ALA A 858 -17.23 41.72 -22.64
CA ALA A 858 -16.44 42.60 -23.51
C ALA A 858 -15.23 43.23 -22.79
N GLN A 859 -15.35 43.55 -21.49
CA GLN A 859 -14.24 44.04 -20.66
C GLN A 859 -13.23 42.92 -20.29
N LEU A 860 -13.69 41.67 -20.16
CA LEU A 860 -12.86 40.50 -19.87
C LEU A 860 -12.02 40.03 -21.08
N GLY A 861 -12.52 40.21 -22.31
CA GLY A 861 -11.88 39.76 -23.55
C GLY A 861 -10.37 40.06 -23.66
N PRO A 862 -9.90 41.29 -23.41
CA PRO A 862 -8.47 41.62 -23.44
C PRO A 862 -7.62 40.95 -22.34
N LYS A 863 -8.22 40.50 -21.23
CA LYS A 863 -7.53 39.87 -20.11
C LYS A 863 -7.38 38.35 -20.26
N LEU A 864 -8.29 37.69 -20.99
CA LEU A 864 -8.18 36.28 -21.36
C LEU A 864 -6.92 35.97 -22.19
N VAL A 865 -6.40 36.97 -22.91
CA VAL A 865 -5.15 36.86 -23.71
C VAL A 865 -3.88 37.06 -22.87
N LYS A 866 -3.96 37.73 -21.71
CA LYS A 866 -2.80 38.11 -20.89
C LYS A 866 -2.59 37.27 -19.63
N HIS A 867 -3.65 36.63 -19.14
CA HIS A 867 -3.61 35.77 -17.97
C HIS A 867 -4.40 34.51 -18.29
N SER A 868 -3.72 33.44 -18.70
CA SER A 868 -4.19 32.07 -18.45
C SER A 868 -3.55 31.60 -17.16
N PRO A 869 -4.09 31.91 -15.96
CA PRO A 869 -3.70 31.23 -14.75
C PRO A 869 -4.48 29.91 -14.69
N ASP A 870 -4.08 28.98 -15.54
CA ASP A 870 -4.43 27.58 -15.35
C ASP A 870 -3.21 26.98 -14.64
N THR A 871 -3.33 26.74 -13.35
CA THR A 871 -2.28 26.21 -12.45
C THR A 871 -1.73 24.90 -12.99
N VAL A 872 -0.71 25.01 -13.83
CA VAL A 872 0.42 24.07 -13.87
C VAL A 872 1.36 24.60 -12.79
N THR A 873 1.76 23.76 -11.84
CA THR A 873 2.66 24.22 -10.78
C THR A 873 3.99 24.68 -11.39
N PRO A 874 4.73 25.62 -10.76
CA PRO A 874 6.05 26.03 -11.23
C PRO A 874 7.00 24.85 -11.44
N GLU A 875 6.84 23.77 -10.66
CA GLU A 875 7.60 22.53 -10.81
C GLU A 875 7.29 21.82 -12.14
N ILE A 876 6.01 21.66 -12.52
CA ILE A 876 5.62 21.00 -13.77
C ILE A 876 5.98 21.88 -14.99
N GLU A 877 5.93 23.21 -14.87
CA GLU A 877 6.44 24.11 -15.92
C GLU A 877 7.95 23.98 -16.10
N ALA A 878 8.70 23.77 -15.02
CA ALA A 878 10.14 23.52 -15.07
C ALA A 878 10.46 22.16 -15.70
N GLU A 879 9.74 21.11 -15.30
CA GLU A 879 9.90 19.74 -15.80
C GLU A 879 9.55 19.62 -17.30
N LEU A 880 8.49 20.31 -17.74
CA LEU A 880 8.13 20.42 -19.16
C LEU A 880 9.19 21.21 -19.95
N GLY A 881 9.79 22.23 -19.32
CA GLY A 881 10.89 23.01 -19.88
C GLY A 881 12.15 22.17 -20.10
N GLU A 882 12.45 21.25 -19.18
CA GLU A 882 13.56 20.30 -19.29
C GLU A 882 13.29 19.20 -20.31
N LEU A 883 12.07 18.63 -20.34
CA LEU A 883 11.63 17.65 -21.33
C LEU A 883 11.70 18.20 -22.77
N LEU A 884 11.32 19.46 -22.98
CA LEU A 884 11.38 20.10 -24.30
C LEU A 884 12.81 20.53 -24.72
N ALA A 885 13.78 20.49 -23.79
CA ALA A 885 15.18 20.87 -24.04
C ALA A 885 16.05 19.70 -24.53
N VAL A 886 15.53 18.46 -24.56
CA VAL A 886 16.27 17.26 -25.00
C VAL A 886 16.52 17.28 -26.52
N GLU A 887 17.77 17.12 -26.96
CA GLU A 887 18.20 17.21 -28.38
C GLU A 887 17.45 16.25 -29.33
N GLN A 888 16.93 15.12 -28.82
CA GLN A 888 16.17 14.14 -29.61
C GLN A 888 14.77 14.63 -30.03
N LEU A 889 14.23 15.68 -29.39
CA LEU A 889 12.92 16.28 -29.68
C LEU A 889 13.02 17.50 -30.62
N ALA A 890 14.23 17.84 -31.10
CA ALA A 890 14.49 18.96 -32.02
C ALA A 890 13.65 18.96 -33.33
N PRO A 891 13.25 17.82 -33.93
CA PRO A 891 12.35 17.81 -35.10
C PRO A 891 10.92 18.30 -34.81
N ILE A 892 10.52 18.30 -33.53
CA ILE A 892 9.16 18.66 -33.05
C ILE A 892 9.11 20.12 -32.57
N GLY A 893 10.27 20.71 -32.25
CA GLY A 893 10.41 22.13 -31.90
C GLY A 893 9.72 23.14 -32.85
N PRO A 894 9.71 22.94 -34.19
CA PRO A 894 8.96 23.77 -35.13
C PRO A 894 7.44 23.65 -34.99
N VAL A 895 6.92 22.48 -34.58
CA VAL A 895 5.49 22.23 -34.39
C VAL A 895 5.01 22.86 -33.08
N ALA A 896 5.76 22.67 -31.99
CA ALA A 896 5.47 23.29 -30.69
C ALA A 896 5.59 24.82 -30.72
N SER A 897 6.52 25.37 -31.52
CA SER A 897 6.69 26.83 -31.69
C SER A 897 5.70 27.47 -32.68
N ALA A 898 5.04 26.69 -33.53
CA ALA A 898 4.01 27.16 -34.46
C ALA A 898 2.61 27.30 -33.83
N ILE A 899 2.40 26.81 -32.59
CA ILE A 899 1.12 26.95 -31.89
C ILE A 899 1.03 28.35 -31.27
N PRO A 900 0.05 29.19 -31.64
CA PRO A 900 -0.02 30.56 -31.16
C PRO A 900 -0.15 30.62 -29.62
N ARG A 901 0.81 31.28 -28.95
CA ARG A 901 0.80 31.49 -27.49
C ARG A 901 -0.38 32.35 -27.00
N ASN A 902 -1.10 33.03 -27.90
CA ASN A 902 -2.00 34.14 -27.58
C ASN A 902 -3.50 33.83 -27.71
N THR A 903 -3.92 32.61 -28.03
CA THR A 903 -5.34 32.33 -28.32
C THR A 903 -5.95 31.08 -27.67
N GLU A 904 -5.18 30.21 -27.03
CA GLU A 904 -5.69 29.00 -26.36
C GLU A 904 -4.96 28.73 -25.04
N GLY A 905 -5.72 28.31 -24.02
CA GLY A 905 -5.22 28.01 -22.67
C GLY A 905 -4.16 26.89 -22.64
N ALA A 906 -3.36 26.86 -21.57
CA ALA A 906 -2.15 26.02 -21.46
C ALA A 906 -2.43 24.51 -21.65
N ARG A 907 -3.57 24.00 -21.16
CA ARG A 907 -3.94 22.58 -21.27
C ARG A 907 -4.35 22.12 -22.67
N SER A 908 -5.04 22.96 -23.44
CA SER A 908 -5.39 22.64 -24.85
C SER A 908 -4.12 22.54 -25.71
N ARG A 909 -3.06 23.26 -25.32
CA ARG A 909 -1.73 23.17 -25.89
C ARG A 909 -1.02 21.90 -25.46
N LEU A 910 -1.04 21.58 -24.15
CA LEU A 910 -0.49 20.34 -23.58
C LEU A 910 -1.17 19.08 -24.15
N ALA A 911 -2.48 19.07 -24.36
CA ALA A 911 -3.22 17.94 -24.95
C ALA A 911 -2.76 17.64 -26.37
N ARG A 912 -2.55 18.68 -27.19
CA ARG A 912 -2.02 18.51 -28.55
C ARG A 912 -0.54 18.12 -28.58
N VAL A 913 0.21 18.52 -27.56
CA VAL A 913 1.61 18.10 -27.38
C VAL A 913 1.66 16.64 -26.90
N ALA A 914 0.77 16.23 -25.99
CA ALA A 914 0.60 14.85 -25.53
C ALA A 914 0.18 13.91 -26.66
N ASP A 915 -0.79 14.30 -27.49
CA ASP A 915 -1.22 13.56 -28.69
C ASP A 915 -0.07 13.32 -29.69
N VAL A 916 0.93 14.20 -29.70
CA VAL A 916 2.10 14.11 -30.60
C VAL A 916 3.25 13.33 -29.96
N LEU A 917 3.39 13.41 -28.64
CA LEU A 917 4.50 12.81 -27.88
C LEU A 917 4.19 11.42 -27.30
N ASP A 918 2.92 11.00 -27.29
CA ASP A 918 2.44 9.71 -26.75
C ASP A 918 3.03 9.40 -25.36
N THR A 919 3.18 10.44 -24.53
CA THR A 919 3.79 10.39 -23.20
C THR A 919 2.69 10.44 -22.14
N ALA A 920 2.62 9.38 -21.32
CA ALA A 920 1.57 9.20 -20.32
C ALA A 920 1.50 10.37 -19.31
N ASP A 921 2.65 10.95 -18.96
CA ASP A 921 2.75 12.00 -17.94
C ASP A 921 2.18 13.35 -18.43
N ILE A 922 2.36 13.67 -19.71
CA ILE A 922 1.83 14.91 -20.32
C ILE A 922 0.33 14.79 -20.62
N ASP A 923 -0.12 13.60 -21.04
CA ASP A 923 -1.56 13.30 -21.24
C ASP A 923 -2.35 13.42 -19.92
N MET A 924 -1.76 12.95 -18.81
CA MET A 924 -2.34 13.03 -17.47
C MET A 924 -2.58 14.48 -16.99
N VAL A 925 -1.67 15.41 -17.30
CA VAL A 925 -1.82 16.84 -16.94
C VAL A 925 -2.80 17.55 -17.89
N ALA A 926 -2.87 17.12 -19.14
CA ALA A 926 -3.69 17.74 -20.17
C ALA A 926 -5.18 17.39 -20.11
N THR A 927 -5.52 16.14 -19.73
CA THR A 927 -6.89 15.60 -19.84
C THR A 927 -7.58 15.31 -18.50
N ASN A 928 -6.92 15.52 -17.35
CA ASN A 928 -7.53 15.24 -16.04
C ASN A 928 -8.76 16.10 -15.72
N ASN A 929 -9.68 15.54 -14.93
CA ASN A 929 -10.90 16.20 -14.47
C ASN A 929 -10.81 16.74 -13.03
N VAL A 930 -9.60 16.81 -12.49
CA VAL A 930 -9.35 17.20 -11.10
C VAL A 930 -8.87 18.65 -11.00
N PHE A 931 -9.34 19.33 -9.96
CA PHE A 931 -8.81 20.60 -9.45
C PHE A 931 -8.22 20.35 -8.06
N TRP A 932 -7.03 20.88 -7.79
CA TRP A 932 -6.34 20.75 -6.51
C TRP A 932 -6.72 21.91 -5.59
N ASP A 933 -7.71 21.66 -4.73
CA ASP A 933 -8.27 22.68 -3.85
C ASP A 933 -7.58 22.67 -2.48
N GLU A 934 -7.35 23.86 -1.95
CA GLU A 934 -6.54 24.07 -0.75
C GLU A 934 -7.36 23.82 0.52
N ILE A 935 -6.77 23.13 1.49
CA ILE A 935 -7.37 22.86 2.80
C ILE A 935 -7.31 24.13 3.64
N VAL A 936 -8.47 24.59 4.12
CA VAL A 936 -8.59 25.76 5.00
C VAL A 936 -8.56 25.34 6.46
N SER A 937 -9.25 24.25 6.81
CA SER A 937 -9.29 23.76 8.19
C SER A 937 -9.72 22.30 8.29
N VAL A 938 -9.25 21.64 9.34
CA VAL A 938 -9.71 20.32 9.79
C VAL A 938 -10.15 20.48 11.26
N THR A 939 -11.40 20.13 11.58
CA THR A 939 -11.97 20.34 12.92
C THR A 939 -12.70 19.09 13.41
N SER A 940 -12.44 18.65 14.65
CA SER A 940 -13.19 17.52 15.23
C SER A 940 -14.64 17.92 15.53
N LEU A 941 -15.58 17.04 15.15
CA LEU A 941 -17.00 17.12 15.44
C LEU A 941 -17.42 16.13 16.55
N GLY A 942 -16.49 15.36 17.10
CA GLY A 942 -16.75 14.31 18.09
C GLY A 942 -17.32 13.02 17.49
N GLU A 943 -17.83 12.14 18.36
CA GLU A 943 -18.28 10.79 17.98
C GLU A 943 -19.64 10.75 17.29
N GLN A 944 -19.66 10.25 16.06
CA GLN A 944 -20.86 10.06 15.24
C GLN A 944 -20.94 8.63 14.70
N ASP A 945 -22.14 8.20 14.30
CA ASP A 945 -22.33 6.95 13.57
C ASP A 945 -21.74 7.10 12.17
N VAL A 946 -20.86 6.17 11.80
CA VAL A 946 -20.13 6.18 10.54
C VAL A 946 -20.45 4.95 9.72
N TYR A 947 -20.29 5.11 8.42
CA TYR A 947 -20.73 4.21 7.36
C TYR A 947 -19.61 4.09 6.34
N ASP A 948 -19.77 3.10 5.48
CA ASP A 948 -18.79 2.79 4.45
C ASP A 948 -19.52 2.35 3.18
N GLY A 949 -18.92 2.69 2.04
CA GLY A 949 -19.49 2.51 0.70
C GLY A 949 -18.54 1.70 -0.17
N THR A 950 -19.07 0.76 -0.95
CA THR A 950 -18.27 -0.11 -1.83
C THR A 950 -18.49 0.25 -3.28
N VAL A 951 -17.41 0.63 -3.96
CA VAL A 951 -17.36 0.94 -5.40
C VAL A 951 -16.25 0.12 -6.08
N PRO A 952 -16.56 -1.00 -6.76
CA PRO A 952 -15.54 -1.87 -7.34
C PRO A 952 -14.85 -1.25 -8.56
N GLY A 953 -13.58 -1.60 -8.77
CA GLY A 953 -12.80 -1.27 -9.97
C GLY A 953 -11.88 -0.08 -9.80
N THR A 954 -12.39 1.07 -9.34
CA THR A 954 -11.61 2.30 -9.12
C THR A 954 -11.31 2.57 -7.64
N HIS A 955 -12.06 1.93 -6.74
CA HIS A 955 -11.83 1.99 -5.30
C HIS A 955 -11.90 3.41 -4.69
N ASN A 956 -12.63 4.31 -5.34
CA ASN A 956 -12.92 5.66 -4.86
C ASN A 956 -14.28 6.12 -5.40
N PHE A 957 -14.83 7.19 -4.83
CA PHE A 957 -16.00 7.89 -5.36
C PHE A 957 -15.98 9.37 -4.97
N VAL A 958 -16.86 10.15 -5.59
CA VAL A 958 -17.03 11.57 -5.25
C VAL A 958 -18.10 11.72 -4.16
N ALA A 959 -17.68 12.20 -3.00
CA ALA A 959 -18.52 12.49 -1.85
C ALA A 959 -18.42 13.96 -1.44
N ASP A 960 -19.55 14.64 -1.28
CA ASP A 960 -19.64 16.08 -1.00
C ASP A 960 -18.78 16.94 -1.95
N GLY A 961 -18.62 16.48 -3.19
CA GLY A 961 -17.80 17.12 -4.21
C GLY A 961 -16.29 16.97 -4.04
N ILE A 962 -15.83 15.98 -3.26
CA ILE A 962 -14.42 15.67 -2.99
C ILE A 962 -14.16 14.18 -3.30
N ALA A 963 -13.00 13.84 -3.83
CA ALA A 963 -12.64 12.44 -4.09
C ALA A 963 -12.22 11.72 -2.79
N VAL A 964 -12.88 10.59 -2.48
CA VAL A 964 -12.67 9.80 -1.26
C VAL A 964 -12.41 8.32 -1.60
N HIS A 965 -11.54 7.66 -0.82
CA HIS A 965 -11.14 6.26 -1.05
C HIS A 965 -12.12 5.23 -0.44
N ASN A 966 -12.16 4.01 -0.98
CA ASN A 966 -12.89 2.85 -0.44
C ASN A 966 -12.10 2.08 0.65
N SER A 967 -12.74 1.14 1.33
CA SER A 967 -12.07 0.27 2.31
C SER A 967 -11.29 -0.93 1.76
N LEU A 968 -10.29 -1.37 2.53
CA LEU A 968 -9.31 -2.44 2.24
C LEU A 968 -9.91 -3.85 2.16
N GLU A 969 -10.99 -4.18 2.89
CA GLU A 969 -11.49 -5.57 2.98
C GLU A 969 -12.15 -6.12 1.70
N GLN A 970 -12.17 -5.35 0.61
CA GLN A 970 -13.12 -5.54 -0.48
C GLN A 970 -12.74 -6.68 -1.44
N ASP A 971 -11.46 -6.91 -1.69
CA ASP A 971 -11.00 -7.93 -2.65
C ASP A 971 -11.04 -9.36 -2.09
N ALA A 972 -11.07 -9.50 -0.77
CA ALA A 972 -11.20 -10.80 -0.10
C ALA A 972 -12.60 -11.39 -0.32
N ASP A 973 -12.66 -12.64 -0.77
CA ASP A 973 -13.92 -13.40 -0.87
C ASP A 973 -14.37 -13.91 0.50
N MET A 974 -13.42 -14.13 1.42
CA MET A 974 -13.69 -14.58 2.77
C MET A 974 -12.77 -13.88 3.78
N VAL A 975 -13.33 -13.52 4.93
CA VAL A 975 -12.59 -12.95 6.07
C VAL A 975 -12.88 -13.79 7.30
N ILE A 976 -11.83 -14.34 7.91
CA ILE A 976 -11.88 -15.13 9.14
C ILE A 976 -11.13 -14.36 10.22
N LEU A 977 -11.82 -14.02 11.32
CA LEU A 977 -11.26 -13.31 12.46
C LEU A 977 -11.08 -14.30 13.61
N LEU A 978 -9.89 -14.36 14.20
CA LEU A 978 -9.59 -15.20 15.34
C LEU A 978 -9.81 -14.42 16.64
N HIS A 979 -10.69 -14.92 17.49
CA HIS A 979 -10.92 -14.39 18.83
C HIS A 979 -10.59 -15.42 19.90
N ARG A 980 -9.97 -14.97 20.99
CA ARG A 980 -9.62 -15.79 22.14
C ARG A 980 -10.13 -15.07 23.39
N PRO A 981 -11.18 -15.56 24.06
CA PRO A 981 -11.69 -14.95 25.28
C PRO A 981 -10.63 -14.93 26.41
N ASP A 982 -9.92 -16.05 26.55
CA ASP A 982 -8.86 -16.29 27.54
C ASP A 982 -7.62 -15.39 27.39
N ALA A 983 -7.46 -14.76 26.22
CA ALA A 983 -6.39 -13.80 25.97
C ALA A 983 -6.61 -12.47 26.71
N PHE A 984 -7.84 -12.17 27.17
CA PHE A 984 -8.20 -10.93 27.88
C PHE A 984 -8.47 -11.18 29.35
N GLU A 985 -9.15 -12.27 29.67
CA GLU A 985 -9.51 -12.66 31.03
C GLU A 985 -9.04 -14.08 31.28
N ARG A 986 -7.99 -14.23 32.09
CA ARG A 986 -7.35 -15.53 32.35
C ARG A 986 -8.31 -16.55 33.00
N ASP A 987 -9.27 -16.06 33.77
CA ASP A 987 -10.30 -16.86 34.43
C ASP A 987 -11.62 -16.92 33.64
N ASP A 988 -11.59 -16.54 32.35
CA ASP A 988 -12.75 -16.68 31.47
C ASP A 988 -13.22 -18.14 31.49
N PRO A 989 -14.51 -18.42 31.72
CA PRO A 989 -15.04 -19.79 31.78
C PRO A 989 -14.81 -20.59 30.50
N ARG A 990 -14.46 -19.93 29.39
CA ARG A 990 -14.10 -20.52 28.09
C ARG A 990 -12.58 -20.63 27.88
N GLY A 991 -11.79 -20.63 28.95
CA GLY A 991 -10.34 -20.87 28.90
C GLY A 991 -9.99 -22.16 28.18
N GLY A 992 -9.20 -22.07 27.10
CA GLY A 992 -8.93 -23.21 26.21
C GLY A 992 -9.70 -23.18 24.88
N GLU A 993 -10.64 -22.24 24.70
CA GLU A 993 -11.42 -22.06 23.47
C GLU A 993 -10.94 -20.85 22.66
N ALA A 994 -11.12 -20.93 21.35
CA ALA A 994 -11.00 -19.82 20.42
C ALA A 994 -12.20 -19.82 19.47
N ASP A 995 -12.62 -18.63 19.04
CA ASP A 995 -13.69 -18.43 18.07
C ASP A 995 -13.05 -18.08 16.71
N LEU A 996 -13.35 -18.87 15.68
CA LEU A 996 -13.12 -18.56 14.27
C LEU A 996 -14.39 -17.85 13.75
N ILE A 997 -14.33 -16.53 13.65
CA ILE A 997 -15.46 -15.70 13.23
C ILE A 997 -15.34 -15.45 11.74
N VAL A 998 -16.15 -16.13 10.93
CA VAL A 998 -16.27 -15.84 9.48
C VAL A 998 -17.06 -14.53 9.33
N GLY A 999 -16.35 -13.40 9.41
CA GLY A 999 -16.93 -12.06 9.38
C GLY A 999 -17.39 -11.63 7.98
N LYS A 1000 -16.80 -12.20 6.92
CA LYS A 1000 -17.20 -11.99 5.52
C LYS A 1000 -17.14 -13.31 4.78
N HIS A 1001 -18.16 -13.59 3.97
CA HIS A 1001 -18.16 -14.70 3.02
C HIS A 1001 -18.99 -14.29 1.79
N ARG A 1002 -18.35 -14.12 0.63
CA ARG A 1002 -18.98 -13.56 -0.58
C ARG A 1002 -20.00 -14.52 -1.20
N ASN A 1003 -19.76 -15.84 -1.08
CA ASN A 1003 -20.55 -16.89 -1.73
C ASN A 1003 -21.26 -17.83 -0.74
N GLY A 1004 -21.37 -17.46 0.54
CA GLY A 1004 -21.97 -18.33 1.54
C GLY A 1004 -22.25 -17.64 2.88
N PRO A 1005 -22.77 -18.38 3.86
CA PRO A 1005 -23.13 -17.83 5.17
C PRO A 1005 -21.89 -17.46 6.01
N THR A 1006 -22.07 -16.47 6.88
CA THR A 1006 -21.14 -16.11 7.97
C THR A 1006 -21.54 -16.84 9.25
N ALA A 1007 -20.58 -17.37 9.99
CA ALA A 1007 -20.81 -18.00 11.29
C ALA A 1007 -19.61 -17.80 12.22
N THR A 1008 -19.82 -18.01 13.51
CA THR A 1008 -18.75 -18.14 14.49
C THR A 1008 -18.61 -19.60 14.87
N ILE A 1009 -17.41 -20.15 14.69
CA ILE A 1009 -17.10 -21.56 14.96
C ILE A 1009 -16.16 -21.60 16.15
N THR A 1010 -16.53 -22.35 17.19
CA THR A 1010 -15.70 -22.49 18.39
C THR A 1010 -14.78 -23.70 18.23
N VAL A 1011 -13.48 -23.48 18.41
CA VAL A 1011 -12.43 -24.49 18.36
C VAL A 1011 -11.65 -24.51 19.68
N ALA A 1012 -11.05 -25.64 20.03
CA ALA A 1012 -10.12 -25.69 21.14
C ALA A 1012 -8.74 -25.23 20.65
N HIS A 1013 -8.07 -24.36 21.41
CA HIS A 1013 -6.70 -23.97 21.11
C HIS A 1013 -5.69 -24.80 21.93
N GLN A 1014 -4.63 -25.28 21.29
CA GLN A 1014 -3.57 -26.04 21.95
C GLN A 1014 -2.23 -25.43 21.53
N LEU A 1015 -2.05 -24.16 21.87
CA LEU A 1015 -0.91 -23.36 21.41
C LEU A 1015 0.44 -23.92 21.87
N HIS A 1016 0.49 -24.65 22.98
CA HIS A 1016 1.67 -25.39 23.42
C HIS A 1016 2.06 -26.55 22.48
N LEU A 1017 1.14 -26.99 21.63
CA LEU A 1017 1.32 -27.93 20.52
C LEU A 1017 1.26 -27.23 19.15
N SER A 1018 1.27 -25.89 19.11
CA SER A 1018 1.18 -25.08 17.89
C SER A 1018 -0.02 -25.41 16.98
N ARG A 1019 -1.20 -25.64 17.57
CA ARG A 1019 -2.40 -26.04 16.80
C ARG A 1019 -3.71 -25.60 17.41
N PHE A 1020 -4.73 -25.50 16.57
CA PHE A 1020 -6.16 -25.48 16.93
C PHE A 1020 -6.78 -26.83 16.55
N VAL A 1021 -7.85 -27.23 17.25
CA VAL A 1021 -8.57 -28.49 16.99
C VAL A 1021 -10.07 -28.32 17.16
N ASP A 1022 -10.86 -29.11 16.44
CA ASP A 1022 -12.32 -29.16 16.64
C ASP A 1022 -12.70 -29.46 18.08
N MET A 1023 -13.82 -28.87 18.53
CA MET A 1023 -14.44 -29.25 19.79
C MET A 1023 -14.95 -30.70 19.71
N ALA A 1024 -14.87 -31.43 20.82
CA ALA A 1024 -15.40 -32.79 20.86
C ALA A 1024 -16.92 -32.76 20.68
N ARG A 1025 -17.43 -33.38 19.60
CA ARG A 1025 -18.86 -33.60 19.41
C ARG A 1025 -19.35 -34.54 20.52
N GLY A 1026 -20.26 -34.05 21.36
CA GLY A 1026 -20.94 -34.82 22.40
C GLY A 1026 -21.94 -35.83 21.84
#